data_AF-A0A0F3H055-F1
#
_entry.id   AF-A0A0F3H055-F1
#
_cell.length_a   1.000
_cell.length_b   1.000
_cell.length_c   1.000
_cell.angle_alpha   90.00
_cell.angle_beta   90.00
_cell.angle_gamma   90.00
#
_symmetry.space_group_name_H-M   'P 1'
#
loop_
_entity.id
_entity.type
_entity.pdbx_description
1 polymer ?
#
loop_
_entity_poly.entity_id
_entity_poly.type
_entity_poly.pdbx_seq_one_letter_code
_entity_poly.pdbx_strand_id
1 'polypeptide(L)'
;MLDSDNLKINEFLANITTILYRLSGLGIAQLNRRIANLENNIEAFSKNIIKCGLVGITSSGKSSLLNVLLGAGVKVLKEQSKATTNMIVFCSKSDEPQLEIHFENAPPIKKRGQKALEDSIWQYTSEDENPQNRYNVKYLRIGLPTLLLDKGIEIADTPGLDAYGLKEHEDLTLREFLPQADLIIYMSSIRSPMKETDRRILNQIMDAEQRIIFVQTCKGAVVEQTYGDGASEPVVTLLDNYKNDFERAINPYSKLKDAPIVQVETTTAFNYLRTGELTQWQDSGLEDLIYVVKSVTKELQSEFTLRNLRKTIDETKTLNNLIKNTIRQESKKEVYVEERTGYLKVLKDYHGIIVGNKNTVVSHWTDKLSYLALYNKYSSELSRLFTYRYDYNPMHDKGFIARAHAIGEEIKRIKTDFLNALDNARDIYRQHFTDLGLEIRRTDIQNLNKSSFFLPNVQKKRIAEAIEGTKSPTKLSFWREHKEGEGEYIDKTRYIDDLRVSLKLFFEPLLKHLQWWDGMIFYTFIAPLQSKISAIEDDISKIERAPTYAETQCRGLEVIGMDIDKLLEDISCLHNENKQRLGIGNNIIYARKSSAERKKAPHRSLFIQLGNRLFEGLFHFYYLKCLSGISGKERKTVVFVGDDYDSQVNFLRRLMRLTDEAVSPLTETEPPFALNVQDSDTDIRAVTIDGELSNRVSFYVLGNGLKSLEVARANNLCQRADVIQLLVSDLHRVGSALTDIVERNLFFNLIHQHRDKLLLLYPGAAHFQKDRLHIMFDEAISEVNKIFHPGGVKWFIYENFEIRYNYFNEFAQKILRENLKADQCIRDWRYQGIPLDDPFDEYMLKEQFELLARK
;
A
#
# COMPACT_ATOMS: atom_id res chain seq x y z
N MET A 1 10.92 -27.24 -29.62
CA MET A 1 9.48 -26.89 -29.46
C MET A 1 9.22 -25.41 -29.73
N LEU A 2 9.93 -24.47 -29.09
CA LEU A 2 9.79 -23.01 -29.34
C LEU A 2 9.91 -22.60 -30.82
N ASP A 3 10.80 -23.21 -31.60
CA ASP A 3 10.95 -22.85 -33.03
C ASP A 3 9.76 -23.27 -33.89
N SER A 4 9.12 -24.41 -33.59
CA SER A 4 7.89 -24.84 -34.29
C SER A 4 6.71 -23.92 -33.96
N ASP A 5 6.60 -23.47 -32.72
CA ASP A 5 5.50 -22.61 -32.28
C ASP A 5 5.68 -21.18 -32.84
N ASN A 6 6.91 -20.67 -32.87
CA ASN A 6 7.23 -19.39 -33.53
C ASN A 6 6.96 -19.43 -35.03
N LEU A 7 7.23 -20.56 -35.70
CA LEU A 7 6.96 -20.70 -37.13
C LEU A 7 5.46 -20.67 -37.44
N LYS A 8 4.64 -21.36 -36.63
CA LYS A 8 3.17 -21.28 -36.71
C LYS A 8 2.63 -19.87 -36.42
N ILE A 9 3.23 -19.15 -35.47
CA ILE A 9 2.85 -17.77 -35.17
C ILE A 9 3.21 -16.84 -36.34
N ASN A 10 4.37 -17.01 -36.97
CA ASN A 10 4.72 -16.19 -38.14
C ASN A 10 3.82 -16.50 -39.34
N GLU A 11 3.46 -17.76 -39.55
CA GLU A 11 2.51 -18.19 -40.58
C GLU A 11 1.11 -17.58 -40.34
N PHE A 12 0.64 -17.56 -39.08
CA PHE A 12 -0.58 -16.85 -38.70
C PHE A 12 -0.55 -15.38 -39.11
N LEU A 13 0.52 -14.68 -38.72
CA LEU A 13 0.65 -13.24 -38.92
C LEU A 13 0.70 -12.90 -40.42
N ALA A 14 1.36 -13.73 -41.23
CA ALA A 14 1.38 -13.58 -42.68
C ALA A 14 -0.01 -13.82 -43.30
N ASN A 15 -0.71 -14.86 -42.87
CA ASN A 15 -2.02 -15.21 -43.39
C ASN A 15 -3.09 -14.18 -43.00
N ILE A 16 -3.09 -13.69 -41.75
CA ILE A 16 -4.01 -12.63 -41.34
C ILE A 16 -3.72 -11.31 -42.08
N THR A 17 -2.46 -10.97 -42.33
CA THR A 17 -2.09 -9.78 -43.14
C THR A 17 -2.65 -9.88 -44.56
N THR A 18 -2.58 -11.06 -45.16
CA THR A 18 -3.16 -11.33 -46.49
C THR A 18 -4.69 -11.17 -46.49
N ILE A 19 -5.36 -11.62 -45.42
CA ILE A 19 -6.81 -11.46 -45.24
C ILE A 19 -7.18 -9.98 -45.07
N LEU A 20 -6.42 -9.22 -44.28
CA LEU A 20 -6.64 -7.77 -44.09
C LEU A 20 -6.54 -7.00 -45.41
N TYR A 21 -5.56 -7.33 -46.25
CA TYR A 21 -5.41 -6.73 -47.57
C TYR A 21 -6.65 -6.97 -48.45
N ARG A 22 -7.13 -8.23 -48.51
CA ARG A 22 -8.38 -8.58 -49.21
C ARG A 22 -9.60 -7.85 -48.65
N LEU A 23 -9.69 -7.72 -47.32
CA LEU A 23 -10.81 -7.06 -46.64
C LEU A 23 -10.82 -5.55 -46.90
N SER A 24 -9.64 -4.91 -46.95
CA SER A 24 -9.49 -3.50 -47.32
C SER A 24 -9.95 -3.22 -48.76
N GLY A 25 -9.70 -4.17 -49.68
CA GLY A 25 -10.10 -4.09 -51.08
C GLY A 25 -11.61 -4.11 -51.34
N LEU A 26 -12.43 -4.51 -50.35
CA LEU A 26 -13.90 -4.48 -50.46
C LEU A 26 -14.50 -3.08 -50.24
N GLY A 27 -13.72 -2.12 -49.74
CA GLY A 27 -14.13 -0.72 -49.61
C GLY A 27 -15.18 -0.45 -48.52
N ILE A 28 -15.29 -1.30 -47.50
CA ILE A 28 -16.31 -1.19 -46.45
C ILE A 28 -15.82 -0.28 -45.31
N ALA A 29 -16.29 0.97 -45.30
CA ALA A 29 -15.84 2.00 -44.37
C ALA A 29 -15.94 1.61 -42.88
N GLN A 30 -16.92 0.78 -42.51
CA GLN A 30 -17.15 0.32 -41.13
C GLN A 30 -16.01 -0.57 -40.60
N LEU A 31 -15.24 -1.24 -41.49
CA LEU A 31 -14.18 -2.18 -41.12
C LEU A 31 -12.78 -1.52 -41.07
N ASN A 32 -12.58 -0.41 -41.80
CA ASN A 32 -11.28 0.24 -41.97
C ASN A 32 -10.53 0.51 -40.66
N ARG A 33 -11.24 0.99 -39.61
CA ARG A 33 -10.63 1.27 -38.31
C ARG A 33 -10.10 0.00 -37.61
N ARG A 34 -10.82 -1.12 -37.74
CA ARG A 34 -10.40 -2.41 -37.14
C ARG A 34 -9.25 -3.02 -37.92
N ILE A 35 -9.27 -2.90 -39.25
CA ILE A 35 -8.18 -3.33 -40.13
C ILE A 35 -6.88 -2.60 -39.73
N ALA A 36 -6.90 -1.27 -39.69
CA ALA A 36 -5.73 -0.47 -39.32
C ALA A 36 -5.19 -0.79 -37.91
N ASN A 37 -6.08 -1.05 -36.94
CA ASN A 37 -5.66 -1.46 -35.61
C ASN A 37 -4.96 -2.83 -35.60
N LEU A 38 -5.47 -3.80 -36.36
CA LEU A 38 -4.88 -5.13 -36.45
C LEU A 38 -3.52 -5.09 -37.15
N GLU A 39 -3.40 -4.31 -38.23
CA GLU A 39 -2.13 -4.07 -38.96
C GLU A 39 -1.06 -3.48 -38.02
N ASN A 40 -1.41 -2.45 -37.25
CA ASN A 40 -0.50 -1.85 -36.27
C ASN A 40 -0.06 -2.85 -35.19
N ASN A 41 -0.95 -3.73 -34.73
CA ASN A 41 -0.62 -4.75 -33.74
C ASN A 41 0.28 -5.86 -34.30
N ILE A 42 0.08 -6.23 -35.56
CA ILE A 42 0.94 -7.19 -36.27
C ILE A 42 2.35 -6.60 -36.47
N GLU A 43 2.44 -5.32 -36.86
CA GLU A 43 3.73 -4.65 -37.06
C GLU A 43 4.51 -4.49 -35.74
N ALA A 44 3.80 -4.28 -34.62
CA ALA A 44 4.40 -4.19 -33.29
C ALA A 44 4.72 -5.55 -32.66
N PHE A 45 4.30 -6.67 -33.26
CA PHE A 45 4.31 -7.99 -32.64
C PHE A 45 5.72 -8.49 -32.26
N SER A 46 6.71 -8.22 -33.11
CA SER A 46 8.09 -8.72 -32.99
C SER A 46 9.09 -7.71 -32.39
N LYS A 47 8.65 -6.48 -32.08
CA LYS A 47 9.53 -5.35 -31.71
C LYS A 47 9.81 -5.23 -30.20
N ASN A 48 9.51 -6.26 -29.40
CA ASN A 48 9.70 -6.16 -27.95
C ASN A 48 11.18 -6.26 -27.60
N ILE A 49 11.74 -5.14 -27.15
CA ILE A 49 13.05 -5.04 -26.52
C ILE A 49 12.83 -5.20 -25.03
N ILE A 50 13.48 -6.18 -24.41
CA ILE A 50 13.41 -6.39 -22.96
C ILE A 50 14.31 -5.35 -22.30
N LYS A 51 13.70 -4.44 -21.54
CA LYS A 51 14.41 -3.41 -20.79
C LYS A 51 14.84 -3.97 -19.45
N CYS A 52 16.14 -4.07 -19.26
CA CYS A 52 16.77 -4.53 -18.04
C CYS A 52 17.41 -3.35 -17.29
N GLY A 53 17.28 -3.28 -15.97
CA GLY A 53 17.91 -2.25 -15.15
C GLY A 53 18.86 -2.80 -14.10
N LEU A 54 20.06 -2.21 -14.02
CA LEU A 54 20.98 -2.44 -12.91
C LEU A 54 20.60 -1.54 -11.74
N VAL A 55 20.10 -2.12 -10.65
CA VAL A 55 19.60 -1.37 -9.49
C VAL A 55 20.36 -1.76 -8.23
N GLY A 56 20.67 -0.78 -7.38
CA GLY A 56 21.32 -1.03 -6.08
C GLY A 56 21.91 0.25 -5.49
N ILE A 57 22.31 0.18 -4.22
CA ILE A 57 22.94 1.30 -3.49
C ILE A 57 24.22 1.80 -4.19
N THR A 58 24.63 3.02 -3.90
CA THR A 58 25.89 3.59 -4.42
C THR A 58 27.06 2.69 -4.02
N SER A 59 28.02 2.48 -4.93
CA SER A 59 29.19 1.60 -4.73
C SER A 59 28.91 0.09 -4.67
N SER A 60 27.75 -0.38 -5.16
CA SER A 60 27.46 -1.82 -5.33
C SER A 60 28.13 -2.48 -6.55
N GLY A 61 28.79 -1.69 -7.41
CA GLY A 61 29.53 -2.17 -8.59
C GLY A 61 28.75 -2.17 -9.91
N LYS A 62 27.64 -1.41 -10.03
CA LYS A 62 26.78 -1.33 -11.24
C LYS A 62 27.54 -1.02 -12.53
N SER A 63 28.22 0.13 -12.58
CA SER A 63 28.98 0.55 -13.77
C SER A 63 30.15 -0.40 -14.08
N SER A 64 30.77 -1.00 -13.05
CA SER A 64 31.80 -2.03 -13.23
C SER A 64 31.24 -3.29 -13.88
N LEU A 65 30.09 -3.80 -13.41
CA LEU A 65 29.44 -4.96 -14.03
C LEU A 65 29.05 -4.65 -15.47
N LEU A 66 28.50 -3.46 -15.74
CA LEU A 66 28.11 -3.08 -17.08
C LEU A 66 29.30 -2.96 -18.03
N ASN A 67 30.43 -2.41 -17.58
CA ASN A 67 31.69 -2.41 -18.36
C ASN A 67 32.12 -3.81 -18.78
N VAL A 68 31.96 -4.79 -17.88
CA VAL A 68 32.26 -6.19 -18.22
C VAL A 68 31.24 -6.74 -19.22
N LEU A 69 29.94 -6.48 -19.02
CA LEU A 69 28.88 -6.92 -19.94
C LEU A 69 29.02 -6.32 -21.34
N LEU A 70 29.51 -5.08 -21.46
CA LEU A 70 29.81 -4.43 -22.73
C LEU A 70 30.89 -5.16 -23.54
N GLY A 71 31.73 -5.97 -22.88
CA GLY A 71 32.70 -6.86 -23.54
C GLY A 71 33.80 -6.13 -24.32
N ALA A 72 33.93 -4.81 -24.16
CA ALA A 72 34.83 -3.99 -24.98
C ALA A 72 36.32 -4.13 -24.60
N GLY A 73 36.63 -4.78 -23.46
CA GLY A 73 38.00 -4.87 -22.92
C GLY A 73 38.58 -3.54 -22.42
N VAL A 74 37.81 -2.46 -22.52
CA VAL A 74 38.11 -1.11 -22.05
C VAL A 74 36.93 -0.57 -21.24
N LYS A 75 37.21 0.33 -20.30
CA LYS A 75 36.17 0.95 -19.47
C LYS A 75 35.45 2.03 -20.27
N VAL A 76 34.26 1.71 -20.75
CA VAL A 76 33.39 2.65 -21.49
C VAL A 76 32.71 3.61 -20.52
N LEU A 77 32.29 3.10 -19.37
CA LEU A 77 31.70 3.85 -18.27
C LEU A 77 32.74 4.10 -17.18
N LYS A 78 32.62 5.25 -16.51
CA LYS A 78 33.52 5.63 -15.42
C LYS A 78 33.20 4.83 -14.16
N GLU A 79 34.22 4.29 -13.49
CA GLU A 79 34.09 3.57 -12.23
C GLU A 79 34.70 4.39 -11.09
N GLN A 80 33.91 4.78 -10.09
CA GLN A 80 34.35 5.53 -8.90
C GLN A 80 33.50 5.13 -7.68
N SER A 81 34.00 5.43 -6.48
CA SER A 81 33.37 5.12 -5.19
C SER A 81 32.33 6.13 -4.71
N LYS A 82 32.05 7.18 -5.51
CA LYS A 82 30.94 8.14 -5.32
C LYS A 82 29.91 7.93 -6.43
N ALA A 83 28.72 8.54 -6.34
CA ALA A 83 27.68 8.44 -7.38
C ALA A 83 28.30 8.72 -8.75
N THR A 84 28.45 7.67 -9.56
CA THR A 84 29.20 7.71 -10.82
C THR A 84 28.36 8.15 -11.99
N THR A 85 27.04 8.01 -11.91
CA THR A 85 26.15 8.20 -13.05
C THR A 85 25.00 9.09 -12.68
N ASN A 86 24.89 10.23 -13.37
CA ASN A 86 23.85 11.25 -13.12
C ASN A 86 22.58 11.05 -13.94
N MET A 87 22.62 10.10 -14.86
CA MET A 87 21.61 9.86 -15.88
C MET A 87 21.54 8.38 -16.23
N ILE A 88 20.50 8.00 -16.93
CA ILE A 88 20.32 6.61 -17.36
C ILE A 88 21.12 6.37 -18.64
N VAL A 89 21.93 5.31 -18.65
CA VAL A 89 22.69 4.89 -19.83
C VAL A 89 22.20 3.52 -20.28
N PHE A 90 21.52 3.48 -21.42
CA PHE A 90 21.03 2.26 -22.03
C PHE A 90 22.12 1.65 -22.93
N CYS A 91 22.33 0.35 -22.80
CA CYS A 91 23.29 -0.43 -23.56
C CYS A 91 22.59 -1.58 -24.26
N SER A 92 22.85 -1.75 -25.54
CA SER A 92 22.23 -2.81 -26.36
C SER A 92 23.24 -3.41 -27.33
N LYS A 93 22.94 -4.62 -27.82
CA LYS A 93 23.79 -5.28 -28.81
C LYS A 93 23.45 -4.77 -30.20
N SER A 94 24.45 -4.26 -30.91
CA SER A 94 24.31 -3.72 -32.27
C SER A 94 25.36 -4.31 -33.21
N ASP A 95 25.09 -4.30 -34.52
CA ASP A 95 26.05 -4.84 -35.51
C ASP A 95 27.28 -3.93 -35.72
N GLU A 96 27.11 -2.63 -35.48
CA GLU A 96 28.16 -1.62 -35.50
C GLU A 96 28.10 -0.77 -34.22
N PRO A 97 29.20 -0.15 -33.75
CA PRO A 97 29.14 0.78 -32.64
C PRO A 97 28.20 1.96 -32.92
N GLN A 98 27.33 2.28 -31.97
CA GLN A 98 26.35 3.37 -32.06
C GLN A 98 26.30 4.14 -30.75
N LEU A 99 26.20 5.47 -30.83
CA LEU A 99 26.03 6.35 -29.69
C LEU A 99 24.92 7.36 -29.99
N GLU A 100 23.89 7.37 -29.17
CA GLU A 100 22.85 8.40 -29.19
C GLU A 100 22.79 9.12 -27.85
N ILE A 101 22.87 10.45 -27.89
CA ILE A 101 22.76 11.32 -26.72
C ILE A 101 21.45 12.09 -26.84
N HIS A 102 20.53 11.88 -25.91
CA HIS A 102 19.23 12.54 -25.90
C HIS A 102 19.23 13.63 -24.82
N PHE A 103 18.86 14.84 -25.19
CA PHE A 103 18.80 16.01 -24.31
C PHE A 103 17.34 16.35 -23.97
N GLU A 104 17.10 17.04 -22.85
CA GLU A 104 15.73 17.44 -22.47
C GLU A 104 15.12 18.46 -23.45
N ASN A 105 15.92 19.41 -23.94
CA ASN A 105 15.44 20.54 -24.75
C ASN A 105 16.23 20.72 -26.07
N ALA A 106 16.93 19.69 -26.54
CA ALA A 106 17.72 19.76 -27.77
C ALA A 106 17.62 18.47 -28.61
N PRO A 107 17.82 18.56 -29.94
CA PRO A 107 17.83 17.39 -30.81
C PRO A 107 18.91 16.37 -30.39
N PRO A 108 18.66 15.06 -30.58
CA PRO A 108 19.62 14.05 -30.17
C PRO A 108 20.87 14.05 -31.07
N ILE A 109 22.04 13.85 -30.45
CA ILE A 109 23.29 13.63 -31.18
C ILE A 109 23.41 12.14 -31.49
N LYS A 110 23.65 11.78 -32.76
CA LYS A 110 23.82 10.39 -33.19
C LYS A 110 25.16 10.18 -33.87
N LYS A 111 25.93 9.21 -33.40
CA LYS A 111 27.22 8.78 -33.97
C LYS A 111 27.19 7.27 -34.23
N ARG A 112 27.89 6.84 -35.28
CA ARG A 112 27.99 5.44 -35.71
C ARG A 112 29.41 5.08 -36.13
N GLY A 113 29.76 3.81 -36.07
CA GLY A 113 31.09 3.30 -36.41
C GLY A 113 32.15 3.85 -35.44
N GLN A 114 33.37 4.06 -35.93
CA GLN A 114 34.51 4.50 -35.10
C GLN A 114 34.22 5.82 -34.35
N LYS A 115 33.45 6.73 -34.98
CA LYS A 115 33.04 8.01 -34.39
C LYS A 115 32.20 7.86 -33.12
N ALA A 116 31.53 6.72 -32.91
CA ALA A 116 30.79 6.46 -31.68
C ALA A 116 31.72 6.13 -30.49
N LEU A 117 32.97 5.77 -30.75
CA LEU A 117 33.99 5.37 -29.78
C LEU A 117 35.10 6.42 -29.59
N GLU A 118 35.16 7.44 -30.45
CA GLU A 118 36.20 8.48 -30.44
C GLU A 118 36.10 9.42 -29.23
N ASP A 119 34.87 9.76 -28.81
CA ASP A 119 34.64 10.68 -27.69
C ASP A 119 34.37 9.91 -26.41
N SER A 120 35.07 10.29 -25.33
CA SER A 120 34.70 9.84 -23.99
C SER A 120 33.29 10.34 -23.67
N ILE A 121 32.40 9.40 -23.36
CA ILE A 121 31.04 9.71 -22.90
C ILE A 121 31.03 10.22 -21.45
N TRP A 122 32.16 10.15 -20.74
CA TRP A 122 32.25 10.51 -19.32
C TRP A 122 31.86 11.96 -19.06
N GLN A 123 32.15 12.86 -20.03
CA GLN A 123 31.77 14.27 -19.97
C GLN A 123 30.25 14.48 -19.89
N TYR A 124 29.47 13.49 -20.30
CA TYR A 124 28.03 13.48 -20.18
C TYR A 124 27.59 12.64 -18.99
N THR A 125 28.12 11.43 -18.83
CA THR A 125 27.55 10.46 -17.88
C THR A 125 27.95 10.67 -16.43
N SER A 126 29.13 11.25 -16.17
CA SER A 126 29.77 11.25 -14.84
C SER A 126 29.48 12.50 -14.02
N GLU A 127 29.22 12.37 -12.72
CA GLU A 127 28.95 13.53 -11.82
C GLU A 127 30.11 14.53 -11.78
N ASP A 128 31.36 14.05 -11.80
CA ASP A 128 32.53 14.93 -11.73
C ASP A 128 32.77 15.76 -13.00
N GLU A 129 32.35 15.25 -14.16
CA GLU A 129 32.48 15.95 -15.45
C GLU A 129 31.17 16.60 -15.91
N ASN A 130 30.03 16.20 -15.36
CA ASN A 130 28.70 16.74 -15.62
C ASN A 130 27.91 16.94 -14.30
N PRO A 131 28.40 17.82 -13.41
CA PRO A 131 27.77 18.01 -12.12
C PRO A 131 26.35 18.51 -12.27
N GLN A 132 25.42 17.94 -11.52
CA GLN A 132 23.98 18.26 -11.56
C GLN A 132 23.38 18.23 -12.98
N ASN A 133 23.94 17.39 -13.86
CA ASN A 133 23.53 17.30 -15.26
C ASN A 133 23.52 18.66 -16.00
N ARG A 134 24.56 19.49 -15.84
CA ARG A 134 24.73 20.78 -16.54
C ARG A 134 24.52 20.72 -18.07
N TYR A 135 24.79 19.57 -18.70
CA TYR A 135 24.56 19.37 -20.14
C TYR A 135 23.10 19.06 -20.50
N ASN A 136 22.18 18.98 -19.52
CA ASN A 136 20.76 18.67 -19.69
C ASN A 136 20.51 17.39 -20.49
N VAL A 137 21.33 16.36 -20.25
CA VAL A 137 21.19 15.06 -20.91
C VAL A 137 20.09 14.27 -20.23
N LYS A 138 19.11 13.81 -21.00
CA LYS A 138 18.00 12.98 -20.51
C LYS A 138 18.43 11.53 -20.32
N TYR A 139 19.02 10.93 -21.35
CA TYR A 139 19.61 9.60 -21.31
C TYR A 139 20.58 9.40 -22.48
N LEU A 140 21.45 8.39 -22.38
CA LEU A 140 22.26 7.93 -23.51
C LEU A 140 21.86 6.53 -23.93
N ARG A 141 22.06 6.22 -25.21
CA ARG A 141 21.96 4.88 -25.78
C ARG A 141 23.28 4.51 -26.45
N ILE A 142 23.85 3.39 -26.06
CA ILE A 142 25.09 2.85 -26.60
C ILE A 142 24.78 1.48 -27.20
N GLY A 143 25.07 1.30 -28.47
CA GLY A 143 25.06 0.02 -29.14
C GLY A 143 26.49 -0.46 -29.34
N LEU A 144 26.84 -1.66 -28.88
CA LEU A 144 28.13 -2.30 -29.19
C LEU A 144 27.95 -3.73 -29.72
N PRO A 145 28.80 -4.17 -30.68
CA PRO A 145 28.82 -5.57 -31.12
C PRO A 145 29.37 -6.52 -30.06
N THR A 146 30.22 -6.01 -29.16
CA THR A 146 30.88 -6.76 -28.09
C THR A 146 29.99 -7.03 -26.88
N LEU A 147 28.77 -6.45 -26.81
CA LEU A 147 27.86 -6.70 -25.70
C LEU A 147 27.59 -8.22 -25.58
N LEU A 148 27.79 -8.74 -24.38
CA LEU A 148 27.70 -10.18 -24.08
C LEU A 148 26.26 -10.68 -24.03
N LEU A 149 25.29 -9.80 -23.75
CA LEU A 149 23.87 -10.13 -23.76
C LEU A 149 23.33 -10.30 -25.19
N ASP A 150 22.26 -11.08 -25.35
CA ASP A 150 21.65 -11.34 -26.65
C ASP A 150 21.03 -10.08 -27.27
N LYS A 151 20.88 -10.07 -28.60
CA LYS A 151 20.10 -9.02 -29.30
C LYS A 151 18.65 -9.02 -28.79
N GLY A 152 18.07 -7.84 -28.63
CA GLY A 152 16.72 -7.66 -28.07
C GLY A 152 16.69 -7.44 -26.56
N ILE A 153 17.85 -7.42 -25.90
CA ILE A 153 18.00 -6.98 -24.50
C ILE A 153 18.64 -5.60 -24.50
N GLU A 154 18.03 -4.65 -23.79
CA GLU A 154 18.58 -3.34 -23.51
C GLU A 154 18.79 -3.22 -22.00
N ILE A 155 20.05 -3.15 -21.57
CA ILE A 155 20.42 -3.04 -20.16
C ILE A 155 20.76 -1.59 -19.82
N ALA A 156 20.24 -1.08 -18.72
CA ALA A 156 20.46 0.29 -18.30
C ALA A 156 21.33 0.36 -17.03
N ASP A 157 22.36 1.20 -17.06
CA ASP A 157 22.97 1.73 -15.82
C ASP A 157 22.03 2.80 -15.26
N THR A 158 21.59 2.63 -14.02
CA THR A 158 20.80 3.64 -13.33
C THR A 158 21.66 4.36 -12.29
N PRO A 159 21.37 5.63 -12.00
CA PRO A 159 21.96 6.32 -10.85
C PRO A 159 21.81 5.50 -9.56
N GLY A 160 22.76 5.65 -8.63
CA GLY A 160 22.74 4.93 -7.35
C GLY A 160 21.61 5.41 -6.44
N LEU A 161 20.96 4.47 -5.75
CA LEU A 161 19.79 4.73 -4.90
C LEU A 161 20.09 5.24 -3.48
N ASP A 162 21.36 5.49 -3.16
CA ASP A 162 21.81 5.93 -1.83
C ASP A 162 22.91 6.99 -1.99
N ALA A 163 22.70 7.92 -2.93
CA ALA A 163 23.59 9.06 -3.12
C ALA A 163 23.24 10.12 -2.07
N TYR A 164 23.97 10.11 -0.96
CA TYR A 164 23.79 11.06 0.15
C TYR A 164 23.75 12.51 -0.39
N GLY A 165 22.59 13.17 -0.28
CA GLY A 165 22.38 14.56 -0.70
C GLY A 165 21.74 14.79 -2.07
N LEU A 166 21.35 13.76 -2.84
CA LEU A 166 20.84 13.91 -4.21
C LEU A 166 19.53 13.12 -4.45
N LYS A 167 18.40 13.61 -3.90
CA LYS A 167 17.05 13.03 -4.07
C LYS A 167 16.64 12.83 -5.53
N GLU A 168 17.16 13.63 -6.45
CA GLU A 168 16.85 13.57 -7.88
C GLU A 168 17.29 12.25 -8.53
N HIS A 169 18.38 11.63 -8.07
CA HIS A 169 18.86 10.35 -8.60
C HIS A 169 18.01 9.15 -8.17
N GLU A 170 17.52 9.18 -6.92
CA GLU A 170 16.53 8.23 -6.42
C GLU A 170 15.23 8.37 -7.22
N ASP A 171 14.75 9.60 -7.46
CA ASP A 171 13.51 9.83 -8.21
C ASP A 171 13.63 9.39 -9.68
N LEU A 172 14.75 9.64 -10.36
CA LEU A 172 14.99 9.15 -11.74
C LEU A 172 14.93 7.62 -11.81
N THR A 173 15.63 6.94 -10.91
CA THR A 173 15.69 5.47 -10.91
C THR A 173 14.34 4.87 -10.52
N LEU A 174 13.74 5.34 -9.44
CA LEU A 174 12.54 4.75 -8.84
C LEU A 174 11.25 5.17 -9.54
N ARG A 175 11.13 6.39 -10.07
CA ARG A 175 9.90 6.90 -10.70
C ARG A 175 9.91 6.84 -12.21
N GLU A 176 11.06 7.05 -12.86
CA GLU A 176 11.11 7.11 -14.32
C GLU A 176 11.54 5.77 -14.93
N PHE A 177 12.60 5.17 -14.41
CA PHE A 177 13.15 3.94 -14.97
C PHE A 177 12.38 2.69 -14.53
N LEU A 178 12.19 2.47 -13.22
CA LEU A 178 11.56 1.25 -12.70
C LEU A 178 10.23 0.95 -13.39
N PRO A 179 9.25 1.88 -13.57
CA PRO A 179 7.98 1.54 -14.21
C PRO A 179 8.08 1.06 -15.67
N GLN A 180 9.23 1.29 -16.32
CA GLN A 180 9.47 0.92 -17.72
C GLN A 180 10.35 -0.31 -17.89
N ALA A 181 10.93 -0.85 -16.81
CA ALA A 181 11.80 -2.02 -16.87
C ALA A 181 11.01 -3.32 -16.77
N ASP A 182 11.36 -4.28 -17.62
CA ASP A 182 10.80 -5.63 -17.64
C ASP A 182 11.55 -6.56 -16.67
N LEU A 183 12.84 -6.28 -16.45
CA LEU A 183 13.75 -7.08 -15.61
C LEU A 183 14.66 -6.19 -14.78
N ILE A 184 14.72 -6.42 -13.47
CA ILE A 184 15.66 -5.76 -12.56
C ILE A 184 16.79 -6.72 -12.19
N ILE A 185 18.02 -6.27 -12.34
CA ILE A 185 19.21 -6.93 -11.79
C ILE A 185 19.59 -6.13 -10.54
N TYR A 186 19.22 -6.66 -9.38
CA TYR A 186 19.47 -6.04 -8.10
C TYR A 186 20.86 -6.41 -7.59
N MET A 187 21.72 -5.41 -7.42
CA MET A 187 23.11 -5.58 -7.03
C MET A 187 23.32 -5.25 -5.55
N SER A 188 23.84 -6.22 -4.81
CA SER A 188 24.30 -6.07 -3.43
C SER A 188 25.71 -6.63 -3.26
N SER A 189 26.47 -6.20 -2.27
CA SER A 189 27.78 -6.80 -1.96
C SER A 189 27.58 -8.03 -1.06
N ILE A 190 28.32 -9.12 -1.30
CA ILE A 190 28.29 -10.32 -0.43
C ILE A 190 28.57 -9.98 1.04
N ARG A 191 29.41 -8.97 1.29
CA ARG A 191 29.79 -8.54 2.64
C ARG A 191 28.80 -7.60 3.30
N SER A 192 27.82 -7.07 2.56
CA SER A 192 26.83 -6.15 3.10
C SER A 192 25.54 -6.89 3.44
N PRO A 193 25.15 -7.00 4.72
CA PRO A 193 23.82 -7.49 5.07
C PRO A 193 22.76 -6.56 4.47
N MET A 194 21.58 -7.12 4.20
CA MET A 194 20.44 -6.35 3.66
C MET A 194 20.02 -5.27 4.66
N LYS A 195 20.14 -4.01 4.26
CA LYS A 195 19.80 -2.83 5.06
C LYS A 195 18.33 -2.44 4.87
N GLU A 196 17.84 -1.51 5.70
CA GLU A 196 16.46 -1.01 5.56
C GLU A 196 16.24 -0.26 4.23
N THR A 197 17.28 0.43 3.73
CA THR A 197 17.24 1.05 2.40
C THR A 197 17.04 0.03 1.29
N ASP A 198 17.71 -1.13 1.36
CA ASP A 198 17.50 -2.23 0.42
C ASP A 198 16.05 -2.73 0.47
N ARG A 199 15.48 -2.91 1.67
CA ARG A 199 14.08 -3.34 1.83
C ARG A 199 13.09 -2.37 1.21
N ARG A 200 13.31 -1.06 1.38
CA ARG A 200 12.47 -0.01 0.78
C ARG A 200 12.46 -0.11 -0.74
N ILE A 201 13.62 -0.31 -1.35
CA ILE A 201 13.78 -0.42 -2.81
C ILE A 201 13.13 -1.72 -3.31
N LEU A 202 13.36 -2.84 -2.62
CA LEU A 202 12.74 -4.13 -2.96
C LEU A 202 11.21 -4.06 -2.89
N ASN A 203 10.64 -3.36 -1.89
CA ASN A 203 9.20 -3.12 -1.82
C ASN A 203 8.68 -2.38 -3.05
N GLN A 204 9.40 -1.36 -3.53
CA GLN A 204 9.01 -0.61 -4.73
C GLN A 204 9.10 -1.45 -6.01
N ILE A 205 10.14 -2.27 -6.16
CA ILE A 205 10.27 -3.21 -7.28
C ILE A 205 9.12 -4.23 -7.27
N MET A 206 8.73 -4.72 -6.09
CA MET A 206 7.60 -5.64 -5.93
C MET A 206 6.24 -4.99 -6.21
N ASP A 207 6.08 -3.71 -5.87
CA ASP A 207 4.88 -2.92 -6.18
C ASP A 207 4.76 -2.67 -7.69
N ALA A 208 5.89 -2.53 -8.40
CA ALA A 208 5.96 -2.40 -9.86
C ALA A 208 5.82 -3.73 -10.62
N GLU A 209 5.68 -4.86 -9.92
CA GLU A 209 5.52 -6.23 -10.49
C GLU A 209 6.63 -6.67 -11.46
N GLN A 210 7.85 -6.20 -11.25
CA GLN A 210 8.98 -6.50 -12.14
C GLN A 210 9.61 -7.85 -11.81
N ARG A 211 10.12 -8.55 -12.83
CA ARG A 211 10.98 -9.72 -12.60
C ARG A 211 12.32 -9.25 -12.05
N ILE A 212 12.91 -10.02 -11.14
CA ILE A 212 14.16 -9.64 -10.47
C ILE A 212 15.18 -10.79 -10.47
N ILE A 213 16.44 -10.45 -10.66
CA ILE A 213 17.61 -11.30 -10.46
C ILE A 213 18.48 -10.61 -9.41
N PHE A 214 18.90 -11.34 -8.40
CA PHE A 214 19.84 -10.86 -7.40
C PHE A 214 21.27 -11.18 -7.80
N VAL A 215 22.14 -10.17 -7.75
CA VAL A 215 23.57 -10.30 -8.03
C VAL A 215 24.34 -9.85 -6.79
N GLN A 216 25.01 -10.80 -6.14
CA GLN A 216 25.91 -10.48 -5.04
C GLN A 216 27.34 -10.28 -5.59
N THR A 217 27.87 -9.07 -5.46
CA THR A 217 29.21 -8.69 -5.93
C THR A 217 30.29 -8.95 -4.87
N CYS A 218 31.56 -8.84 -5.26
CA CYS A 218 32.74 -9.06 -4.42
C CYS A 218 32.95 -10.52 -3.98
N LYS A 219 32.62 -11.49 -4.85
CA LYS A 219 32.86 -12.94 -4.61
C LYS A 219 34.32 -13.25 -4.27
N GLY A 220 35.27 -12.61 -4.94
CA GLY A 220 36.71 -12.81 -4.70
C GLY A 220 37.20 -12.28 -3.35
N ALA A 221 36.35 -11.53 -2.63
CA ALA A 221 36.69 -11.01 -1.31
C ALA A 221 36.47 -12.05 -0.20
N VAL A 222 35.78 -13.16 -0.47
CA VAL A 222 35.60 -14.24 0.51
C VAL A 222 36.87 -15.08 0.54
N VAL A 223 37.48 -15.18 1.72
CA VAL A 223 38.69 -15.96 1.97
C VAL A 223 38.37 -17.05 2.99
N GLU A 224 39.15 -18.13 2.95
CA GLU A 224 39.05 -19.24 3.89
C GLU A 224 39.14 -18.74 5.34
N GLN A 225 38.20 -19.17 6.18
CA GLN A 225 38.15 -18.77 7.58
C GLN A 225 38.71 -19.89 8.46
N THR A 226 39.80 -19.59 9.16
CA THR A 226 40.41 -20.49 10.14
C THR A 226 39.94 -20.13 11.55
N TYR A 227 39.44 -21.12 12.27
CA TYR A 227 39.00 -21.00 13.66
C TYR A 227 40.13 -21.35 14.61
N GLY A 228 40.05 -20.84 15.84
CA GLY A 228 41.09 -21.00 16.87
C GLY A 228 41.34 -22.44 17.33
N ASP A 229 40.48 -23.39 16.93
CA ASP A 229 40.60 -24.83 17.18
C ASP A 229 41.26 -25.60 16.01
N GLY A 230 41.69 -24.90 14.96
CA GLY A 230 42.30 -25.49 13.77
C GLY A 230 41.29 -25.98 12.73
N ALA A 231 39.99 -25.80 12.95
CA ALA A 231 38.98 -26.00 11.92
C ALA A 231 39.07 -24.88 10.86
N SER A 232 38.91 -25.22 9.59
CA SER A 232 38.92 -24.26 8.50
C SER A 232 37.66 -24.43 7.65
N GLU A 233 36.97 -23.33 7.36
CA GLU A 233 35.83 -23.31 6.46
C GLU A 233 36.26 -22.90 5.05
N PRO A 234 36.08 -23.78 4.03
CA PRO A 234 36.49 -23.48 2.67
C PRO A 234 35.61 -22.37 2.05
N VAL A 235 36.19 -21.59 1.13
CA VAL A 235 35.53 -20.45 0.48
C VAL A 235 34.17 -20.80 -0.14
N VAL A 236 34.04 -22.00 -0.72
CA VAL A 236 32.77 -22.46 -1.34
C VAL A 236 31.65 -22.54 -0.30
N THR A 237 31.93 -23.09 0.88
CA THR A 237 30.94 -23.20 1.96
C THR A 237 30.56 -21.83 2.53
N LEU A 238 31.53 -20.93 2.66
CA LEU A 238 31.26 -19.54 3.09
C LEU A 238 30.37 -18.81 2.07
N LEU A 239 30.63 -18.97 0.77
CA LEU A 239 29.82 -18.40 -0.30
C LEU A 239 28.37 -18.95 -0.29
N ASP A 240 28.21 -20.25 -0.08
CA ASP A 240 26.88 -20.87 0.08
C ASP A 240 26.15 -20.33 1.31
N ASN A 241 26.86 -20.13 2.43
CA ASN A 241 26.28 -19.53 3.63
C ASN A 241 25.78 -18.11 3.39
N TYR A 242 26.57 -17.25 2.73
CA TYR A 242 26.14 -15.89 2.36
C TYR A 242 24.93 -15.88 1.43
N LYS A 243 24.87 -16.84 0.49
CA LYS A 243 23.71 -17.00 -0.39
C LYS A 243 22.47 -17.43 0.40
N ASN A 244 22.60 -18.43 1.26
CA ASN A 244 21.52 -18.94 2.10
C ASN A 244 21.00 -17.88 3.08
N ASP A 245 21.87 -17.08 3.68
CA ASP A 245 21.47 -15.98 4.56
C ASP A 245 20.72 -14.88 3.80
N PHE A 246 21.15 -14.59 2.58
CA PHE A 246 20.43 -13.68 1.69
C PHE A 246 19.06 -14.25 1.29
N GLU A 247 18.98 -15.54 0.96
CA GLU A 247 17.72 -16.25 0.69
C GLU A 247 16.76 -16.18 1.89
N ARG A 248 17.26 -16.40 3.11
CA ARG A 248 16.48 -16.25 4.35
C ARG A 248 15.97 -14.82 4.54
N ALA A 249 16.78 -13.83 4.18
CA ALA A 249 16.41 -12.42 4.29
C ALA A 249 15.30 -12.02 3.31
N ILE A 250 15.27 -12.62 2.11
CA ILE A 250 14.22 -12.35 1.11
C ILE A 250 12.97 -13.24 1.28
N ASN A 251 13.07 -14.37 2.00
CA ASN A 251 11.98 -15.33 2.21
C ASN A 251 10.67 -14.72 2.79
N PRO A 252 10.68 -13.68 3.65
CA PRO A 252 9.44 -13.00 4.06
C PRO A 252 8.66 -12.37 2.89
N TYR A 253 9.32 -12.10 1.77
CA TYR A 253 8.73 -11.52 0.57
C TYR A 253 8.33 -12.62 -0.42
N SER A 254 7.04 -12.97 -0.43
CA SER A 254 6.50 -14.05 -1.27
C SER A 254 6.78 -13.89 -2.77
N LYS A 255 6.92 -12.65 -3.27
CA LYS A 255 7.24 -12.35 -4.67
C LYS A 255 8.73 -12.51 -5.02
N LEU A 256 9.62 -12.53 -4.04
CA LEU A 256 11.09 -12.56 -4.23
C LEU A 256 11.70 -13.93 -3.93
N LYS A 257 10.94 -14.84 -3.32
CA LYS A 257 11.42 -16.15 -2.84
C LYS A 257 12.10 -16.99 -3.93
N ASP A 258 11.58 -16.94 -5.16
CA ASP A 258 12.09 -17.75 -6.28
C ASP A 258 13.03 -16.94 -7.21
N ALA A 259 13.43 -15.74 -6.80
CA ALA A 259 14.33 -14.91 -7.59
C ALA A 259 15.73 -15.55 -7.66
N PRO A 260 16.33 -15.71 -8.85
CA PRO A 260 17.68 -16.24 -8.97
C PRO A 260 18.70 -15.37 -8.25
N ILE A 261 19.61 -16.00 -7.49
CA ILE A 261 20.75 -15.33 -6.84
C ILE A 261 22.05 -15.83 -7.46
N VAL A 262 22.83 -14.91 -8.01
CA VAL A 262 24.12 -15.17 -8.65
C VAL A 262 25.22 -14.39 -7.92
N GLN A 263 26.34 -15.03 -7.64
CA GLN A 263 27.50 -14.41 -6.99
C GLN A 263 28.59 -14.12 -8.03
N VAL A 264 29.07 -12.89 -8.10
CA VAL A 264 30.01 -12.45 -9.14
C VAL A 264 31.22 -11.69 -8.60
N GLU A 265 32.34 -11.78 -9.32
CA GLU A 265 33.53 -10.96 -9.13
C GLU A 265 33.86 -10.20 -10.42
N THR A 266 33.51 -8.91 -10.46
CA THR A 266 33.63 -8.06 -11.66
C THR A 266 35.09 -7.80 -12.02
N THR A 267 36.00 -7.69 -11.05
CA THR A 267 37.43 -7.44 -11.29
C THR A 267 38.07 -8.59 -12.06
N THR A 268 37.81 -9.82 -11.62
CA THR A 268 38.31 -11.05 -12.26
C THR A 268 37.72 -11.21 -13.65
N ALA A 269 36.42 -10.95 -13.82
CA ALA A 269 35.77 -11.00 -15.13
C ALA A 269 36.32 -9.94 -16.10
N PHE A 270 36.60 -8.72 -15.62
CA PHE A 270 37.21 -7.67 -16.46
C PHE A 270 38.65 -8.02 -16.85
N ASN A 271 39.42 -8.65 -15.97
CA ASN A 271 40.76 -9.13 -16.28
C ASN A 271 40.76 -10.15 -17.41
N TYR A 272 39.80 -11.08 -17.44
CA TYR A 272 39.62 -12.00 -18.57
C TYR A 272 39.47 -11.28 -19.91
N LEU A 273 38.68 -10.19 -19.97
CA LEU A 273 38.53 -9.42 -21.21
C LEU A 273 39.84 -8.78 -21.69
N ARG A 274 40.84 -8.65 -20.81
CA ARG A 274 42.17 -8.11 -21.13
C ARG A 274 43.22 -9.20 -21.38
N THR A 275 43.16 -10.31 -20.65
CA THR A 275 44.19 -11.37 -20.64
C THR A 275 43.81 -12.60 -21.46
N GLY A 276 42.52 -12.88 -21.64
CA GLY A 276 41.99 -14.09 -22.27
C GLY A 276 42.06 -15.36 -21.40
N GLU A 277 42.39 -15.24 -20.11
CA GLU A 277 42.60 -16.41 -19.23
C GLU A 277 41.27 -17.04 -18.77
N LEU A 278 40.95 -18.24 -19.26
CA LEU A 278 39.65 -18.90 -19.04
C LEU A 278 39.31 -19.20 -17.56
N THR A 279 40.32 -19.45 -16.73
CA THR A 279 40.16 -19.65 -15.28
C THR A 279 39.53 -18.43 -14.60
N GLN A 280 39.97 -17.23 -14.98
CA GLN A 280 39.43 -15.97 -14.48
C GLN A 280 37.95 -15.80 -14.86
N TRP A 281 37.57 -16.22 -16.06
CA TRP A 281 36.17 -16.21 -16.49
C TRP A 281 35.31 -17.15 -15.65
N GLN A 282 35.76 -18.40 -15.47
CA GLN A 282 35.04 -19.42 -14.69
C GLN A 282 34.90 -19.03 -13.22
N ASP A 283 35.98 -18.55 -12.60
CA ASP A 283 35.97 -18.18 -11.18
C ASP A 283 35.11 -16.93 -10.89
N SER A 284 34.94 -16.07 -11.89
CA SER A 284 34.19 -14.81 -11.74
C SER A 284 32.69 -14.98 -11.52
N GLY A 285 32.09 -16.12 -11.88
CA GLY A 285 30.64 -16.34 -11.83
C GLY A 285 29.82 -15.56 -12.87
N LEU A 286 30.47 -14.88 -13.82
CA LEU A 286 29.78 -14.08 -14.83
C LEU A 286 29.06 -14.94 -15.89
N GLU A 287 29.59 -16.13 -16.19
CA GLU A 287 28.94 -17.08 -17.09
C GLU A 287 27.55 -17.48 -16.55
N ASP A 288 27.46 -17.76 -15.25
CA ASP A 288 26.20 -18.06 -14.57
C ASP A 288 25.22 -16.88 -14.68
N LEU A 289 25.71 -15.64 -14.49
CA LEU A 289 24.87 -14.46 -14.61
C LEU A 289 24.31 -14.30 -16.03
N ILE A 290 25.16 -14.46 -17.06
CA ILE A 290 24.72 -14.36 -18.46
C ILE A 290 23.70 -15.46 -18.77
N TYR A 291 23.93 -16.68 -18.30
CA TYR A 291 23.01 -17.80 -18.47
C TYR A 291 21.65 -17.53 -17.80
N VAL A 292 21.66 -17.05 -16.56
CA VAL A 292 20.44 -16.72 -15.81
C VAL A 292 19.68 -15.58 -16.48
N VAL A 293 20.36 -14.49 -16.86
CA VAL A 293 19.74 -13.37 -17.59
C VAL A 293 19.11 -13.89 -18.88
N LYS A 294 19.85 -14.65 -19.69
CA LYS A 294 19.35 -15.24 -20.94
C LYS A 294 18.13 -16.12 -20.73
N SER A 295 18.11 -16.91 -19.66
CA SER A 295 17.00 -17.80 -19.32
C SER A 295 15.74 -17.01 -18.95
N VAL A 296 15.87 -16.03 -18.05
CA VAL A 296 14.76 -15.18 -17.60
C VAL A 296 14.24 -14.30 -18.74
N THR A 297 15.13 -13.71 -19.57
CA THR A 297 14.72 -12.91 -20.72
C THR A 297 14.01 -13.76 -21.78
N LYS A 298 14.41 -15.02 -21.95
CA LYS A 298 13.72 -15.95 -22.85
C LYS A 298 12.32 -16.30 -22.37
N GLU A 299 12.15 -16.50 -21.05
CA GLU A 299 10.82 -16.68 -20.44
C GLU A 299 9.95 -15.44 -20.66
N LEU A 300 10.46 -14.25 -20.34
CA LEU A 300 9.77 -12.97 -20.57
C LEU A 300 9.38 -12.78 -22.04
N GLN A 301 10.28 -13.05 -22.98
CA GLN A 301 9.99 -12.95 -24.41
C GLN A 301 8.87 -13.88 -24.83
N SER A 302 8.82 -15.10 -24.28
CA SER A 302 7.76 -16.06 -24.55
C SER A 302 6.42 -15.59 -23.99
N GLU A 303 6.40 -15.03 -22.77
CA GLU A 303 5.20 -14.45 -22.17
C GLU A 303 4.66 -13.29 -23.00
N PHE A 304 5.53 -12.39 -23.46
CA PHE A 304 5.16 -11.28 -24.33
C PHE A 304 4.61 -11.74 -25.67
N THR A 305 5.29 -12.70 -26.31
CA THR A 305 4.87 -13.26 -27.60
C THR A 305 3.47 -13.87 -27.48
N LEU A 306 3.20 -14.61 -26.41
CA LEU A 306 1.89 -15.21 -26.14
C LEU A 306 0.81 -14.16 -25.82
N ARG A 307 1.17 -13.11 -25.07
CA ARG A 307 0.26 -12.00 -24.76
C ARG A 307 -0.15 -11.25 -26.02
N ASN A 308 0.82 -10.94 -26.88
CA ASN A 308 0.58 -10.31 -28.19
C ASN A 308 -0.25 -11.21 -29.08
N LEU A 309 0.05 -12.53 -29.12
CA LEU A 309 -0.75 -13.51 -29.88
C LEU A 309 -2.21 -13.51 -29.43
N ARG A 310 -2.48 -13.55 -28.13
CA ARG A 310 -3.84 -13.50 -27.60
C ARG A 310 -4.55 -12.21 -28.02
N LYS A 311 -3.89 -11.05 -27.89
CA LYS A 311 -4.45 -9.76 -28.30
C LYS A 311 -4.85 -9.78 -29.77
N THR A 312 -3.95 -10.24 -30.65
CA THR A 312 -4.21 -10.33 -32.09
C THR A 312 -5.34 -11.32 -32.40
N ILE A 313 -5.41 -12.47 -31.73
CA ILE A 313 -6.50 -13.44 -31.87
C ILE A 313 -7.86 -12.86 -31.45
N ASP A 314 -7.93 -12.18 -30.30
CA ASP A 314 -9.18 -11.63 -29.78
C ASP A 314 -9.70 -10.46 -30.64
N GLU A 315 -8.80 -9.64 -31.15
CA GLU A 315 -9.15 -8.61 -32.13
C GLU A 315 -9.59 -9.20 -33.47
N THR A 316 -8.93 -10.28 -33.93
CA THR A 316 -9.33 -11.04 -35.13
C THR A 316 -10.73 -11.64 -34.98
N LYS A 317 -11.04 -12.22 -33.82
CA LYS A 317 -12.40 -12.72 -33.49
C LYS A 317 -13.42 -11.59 -33.49
N THR A 318 -13.06 -10.43 -32.95
CA THR A 318 -13.94 -9.26 -32.92
C THR A 318 -14.23 -8.75 -34.33
N LEU A 319 -13.22 -8.71 -35.21
CA LEU A 319 -13.37 -8.38 -36.62
C LEU A 319 -14.28 -9.38 -37.34
N ASN A 320 -14.08 -10.68 -37.10
CA ASN A 320 -14.91 -11.73 -37.70
C ASN A 320 -16.38 -11.65 -37.23
N ASN A 321 -16.62 -11.36 -35.95
CA ASN A 321 -17.97 -11.14 -35.43
C ASN A 321 -18.64 -9.90 -36.08
N LEU A 322 -17.87 -8.86 -36.36
CA LEU A 322 -18.36 -7.68 -37.06
C LEU A 322 -18.76 -8.03 -38.50
N ILE A 323 -17.93 -8.80 -39.22
CA ILE A 323 -18.23 -9.33 -40.56
C ILE A 323 -19.53 -10.15 -40.55
N LYS A 324 -19.67 -11.09 -39.60
CA LYS A 324 -20.86 -11.93 -39.43
C LYS A 324 -22.12 -11.10 -39.12
N ASN A 325 -22.00 -10.03 -38.36
CA ASN A 325 -23.11 -9.13 -38.06
C ASN A 325 -23.52 -8.30 -39.29
N THR A 326 -22.57 -7.83 -40.09
CA THR A 326 -22.85 -7.13 -41.35
C THR A 326 -23.62 -8.03 -42.33
N ILE A 327 -23.25 -9.32 -42.42
CA ILE A 327 -23.97 -10.32 -43.25
C ILE A 327 -25.39 -10.60 -42.70
N ARG A 328 -25.55 -10.67 -41.37
CA ARG A 328 -26.86 -10.91 -40.74
C ARG A 328 -27.83 -9.73 -40.85
N GLN A 329 -27.30 -8.50 -40.92
CA GLN A 329 -28.13 -7.28 -41.03
C GLN A 329 -28.84 -7.15 -42.39
N GLU A 330 -28.40 -7.85 -43.45
CA GLU A 330 -29.08 -7.81 -44.75
C GLU A 330 -30.18 -8.87 -44.93
N SER A 331 -30.13 -10.00 -44.22
CA SER A 331 -31.05 -11.13 -44.47
C SER A 331 -32.32 -11.17 -43.60
N LYS A 332 -32.42 -10.37 -42.51
CA LYS A 332 -33.55 -10.41 -41.55
C LYS A 332 -33.86 -9.05 -40.88
N LYS A 333 -33.84 -7.94 -41.63
CA LYS A 333 -33.97 -6.58 -41.08
C LYS A 333 -35.26 -6.36 -40.25
N GLU A 334 -36.42 -6.83 -40.73
CA GLU A 334 -37.72 -6.59 -40.06
C GLU A 334 -37.90 -7.44 -38.78
N VAL A 335 -37.62 -8.74 -38.85
CA VAL A 335 -37.75 -9.66 -37.70
C VAL A 335 -36.77 -9.31 -36.57
N TYR A 336 -35.55 -8.87 -36.92
CA TYR A 336 -34.54 -8.49 -35.93
C TYR A 336 -34.89 -7.17 -35.23
N VAL A 337 -35.45 -6.19 -35.97
CA VAL A 337 -35.93 -4.93 -35.38
C VAL A 337 -37.10 -5.23 -34.44
N GLU A 338 -38.04 -6.10 -34.81
CA GLU A 338 -39.18 -6.47 -33.97
C GLU A 338 -38.75 -7.16 -32.65
N GLU A 339 -37.84 -8.14 -32.71
CA GLU A 339 -37.29 -8.82 -31.53
C GLU A 339 -36.51 -7.85 -30.61
N ARG A 340 -35.71 -6.95 -31.20
CA ARG A 340 -34.94 -5.95 -30.44
C ARG A 340 -35.82 -4.90 -29.79
N THR A 341 -36.90 -4.50 -30.46
CA THR A 341 -37.90 -3.57 -29.92
C THR A 341 -38.67 -4.21 -28.76
N GLY A 342 -39.00 -5.50 -28.87
CA GLY A 342 -39.57 -6.29 -27.78
C GLY A 342 -38.65 -6.38 -26.55
N TYR A 343 -37.37 -6.69 -26.76
CA TYR A 343 -36.38 -6.75 -25.66
C TYR A 343 -36.12 -5.36 -25.04
N LEU A 344 -36.11 -4.29 -25.85
CA LEU A 344 -35.98 -2.92 -25.37
C LEU A 344 -37.13 -2.54 -24.43
N LYS A 345 -38.36 -2.96 -24.73
CA LYS A 345 -39.53 -2.74 -23.86
C LYS A 345 -39.35 -3.41 -22.51
N VAL A 346 -38.93 -4.68 -22.49
CA VAL A 346 -38.64 -5.42 -21.25
C VAL A 346 -37.58 -4.70 -20.41
N LEU A 347 -36.48 -4.24 -21.02
CA LEU A 347 -35.43 -3.50 -20.30
C LEU A 347 -35.94 -2.19 -19.68
N LYS A 348 -36.81 -1.45 -20.39
CA LYS A 348 -37.41 -0.21 -19.88
C LYS A 348 -38.38 -0.48 -18.73
N ASP A 349 -39.15 -1.57 -18.78
CA ASP A 349 -40.07 -1.96 -17.72
C ASP A 349 -39.30 -2.29 -16.42
N TYR A 350 -38.25 -3.10 -16.51
CA TYR A 350 -37.38 -3.41 -15.35
C TYR A 350 -36.63 -2.19 -14.83
N HIS A 351 -36.19 -1.29 -15.72
CA HIS A 351 -35.59 0.00 -15.31
C HIS A 351 -36.57 0.83 -14.50
N GLY A 352 -37.82 0.95 -14.96
CA GLY A 352 -38.89 1.64 -14.25
C GLY A 352 -39.18 1.04 -12.87
N ILE A 353 -39.26 -0.29 -12.77
CA ILE A 353 -39.48 -1.01 -11.50
C ILE A 353 -38.35 -0.73 -10.50
N ILE A 354 -37.09 -0.84 -10.93
CA ILE A 354 -35.93 -0.63 -10.06
C ILE A 354 -35.85 0.83 -9.59
N VAL A 355 -36.01 1.79 -10.50
CA VAL A 355 -35.99 3.21 -10.16
C VAL A 355 -37.14 3.56 -9.21
N GLY A 356 -38.34 3.07 -9.48
CA GLY A 356 -39.54 3.29 -8.65
C GLY A 356 -39.37 2.71 -7.24
N ASN A 357 -38.92 1.46 -7.13
CA ASN A 357 -38.67 0.82 -5.83
C ASN A 357 -37.57 1.55 -5.05
N LYS A 358 -36.45 1.91 -5.70
CA LYS A 358 -35.35 2.65 -5.08
C LYS A 358 -35.81 3.99 -4.52
N ASN A 359 -36.54 4.78 -5.32
CA ASN A 359 -37.05 6.07 -4.88
C ASN A 359 -38.03 5.92 -3.70
N THR A 360 -38.86 4.87 -3.71
CA THR A 360 -39.78 4.57 -2.60
C THR A 360 -39.02 4.24 -1.31
N VAL A 361 -38.00 3.39 -1.39
CA VAL A 361 -37.14 3.01 -0.25
C VAL A 361 -36.40 4.24 0.29
N VAL A 362 -35.81 5.05 -0.58
CA VAL A 362 -35.10 6.27 -0.18
C VAL A 362 -36.04 7.28 0.46
N SER A 363 -37.21 7.52 -0.12
CA SER A 363 -38.20 8.45 0.47
C SER A 363 -38.66 7.98 1.84
N HIS A 364 -39.12 6.73 1.95
CA HIS A 364 -39.64 6.17 3.20
C HIS A 364 -38.61 6.23 4.34
N TRP A 365 -37.34 5.90 4.05
CA TRP A 365 -36.29 5.93 5.07
C TRP A 365 -35.71 7.31 5.33
N THR A 366 -35.76 8.24 4.37
CA THR A 366 -35.44 9.65 4.63
C THR A 366 -36.40 10.23 5.66
N ASP A 367 -37.70 9.93 5.53
CA ASP A 367 -38.72 10.37 6.48
C ASP A 367 -38.58 9.67 7.84
N LYS A 368 -38.43 8.33 7.84
CA LYS A 368 -38.31 7.57 9.10
C LYS A 368 -37.03 7.84 9.90
N LEU A 369 -35.94 8.24 9.26
CA LEU A 369 -34.68 8.58 9.93
C LEU A 369 -34.56 10.08 10.25
N SER A 370 -35.63 10.86 10.03
CA SER A 370 -35.66 12.28 10.40
C SER A 370 -35.57 12.44 11.93
N TYR A 371 -34.37 12.77 12.41
CA TYR A 371 -34.14 12.95 13.85
C TYR A 371 -34.97 14.09 14.44
N LEU A 372 -35.34 15.11 13.64
CA LEU A 372 -36.21 16.20 14.09
C LEU A 372 -37.64 15.72 14.32
N ALA A 373 -38.17 14.89 13.42
CA ALA A 373 -39.51 14.32 13.57
C ALA A 373 -39.57 13.37 14.77
N LEU A 374 -38.56 12.51 14.93
CA LEU A 374 -38.43 11.60 16.07
C LEU A 374 -38.27 12.36 17.39
N TYR A 375 -37.46 13.43 17.40
CA TYR A 375 -37.31 14.28 18.57
C TYR A 375 -38.63 14.91 19.00
N ASN A 376 -39.38 15.50 18.07
CA ASN A 376 -40.66 16.13 18.39
C ASN A 376 -41.67 15.12 18.95
N LYS A 377 -41.71 13.90 18.38
CA LYS A 377 -42.53 12.79 18.88
C LYS A 377 -42.13 12.42 20.32
N TYR A 378 -40.85 12.08 20.54
CA TYR A 378 -40.37 11.60 21.83
C TYR A 378 -40.36 12.66 22.92
N SER A 379 -40.01 13.90 22.56
CA SER A 379 -40.10 15.05 23.46
C SER A 379 -41.54 15.27 23.92
N SER A 380 -42.53 15.21 23.02
CA SER A 380 -43.94 15.33 23.41
C SER A 380 -44.42 14.19 24.29
N GLU A 381 -44.01 12.94 24.02
CA GLU A 381 -44.37 11.78 24.84
C GLU A 381 -43.78 11.83 26.24
N LEU A 382 -42.50 12.22 26.36
CA LEU A 382 -41.83 12.40 27.64
C LEU A 382 -42.39 13.61 28.40
N SER A 383 -42.70 14.70 27.70
CA SER A 383 -43.31 15.92 28.25
C SER A 383 -44.69 15.69 28.86
N ARG A 384 -45.48 14.75 28.32
CA ARG A 384 -46.79 14.39 28.88
C ARG A 384 -46.71 13.63 30.21
N LEU A 385 -45.55 13.06 30.54
CA LEU A 385 -45.30 12.38 31.81
C LEU A 385 -44.83 13.32 32.92
N PHE A 386 -44.80 14.65 32.67
CA PHE A 386 -44.46 15.65 33.68
C PHE A 386 -45.63 15.94 34.61
N THR A 387 -45.61 15.37 35.81
CA THR A 387 -46.47 15.83 36.91
C THR A 387 -45.73 16.91 37.67
N TYR A 388 -46.10 18.18 37.47
CA TYR A 388 -45.56 19.35 38.19
C TYR A 388 -46.02 19.35 39.66
N ARG A 389 -45.48 18.49 40.53
CA ARG A 389 -45.58 18.66 41.99
C ARG A 389 -44.30 18.19 42.69
N TYR A 390 -43.61 19.19 43.25
CA TYR A 390 -42.58 19.23 44.31
C TYR A 390 -41.79 17.96 44.70
N ASP A 391 -40.46 18.15 44.74
CA ASP A 391 -39.42 17.34 45.39
C ASP A 391 -39.59 15.83 45.30
N TYR A 392 -39.06 15.22 44.22
CA TYR A 392 -39.13 13.78 44.06
C TYR A 392 -37.82 13.14 43.58
N ASN A 393 -37.41 12.14 44.35
CA ASN A 393 -36.22 11.32 44.22
C ASN A 393 -36.27 10.42 42.95
N PRO A 394 -35.25 10.41 42.07
CA PRO A 394 -35.27 9.76 40.75
C PRO A 394 -35.45 8.24 40.73
N MET A 395 -35.29 7.54 41.86
CA MET A 395 -35.43 6.08 41.92
C MET A 395 -36.88 5.58 41.75
N HIS A 396 -37.89 6.47 41.73
CA HIS A 396 -39.30 6.07 41.79
C HIS A 396 -40.21 6.49 40.62
N ASP A 397 -39.74 7.28 39.63
CA ASP A 397 -40.54 7.59 38.42
C ASP A 397 -40.38 6.49 37.36
N LYS A 398 -40.96 5.33 37.66
CA LYS A 398 -40.92 4.15 36.80
C LYS A 398 -41.53 4.40 35.41
N GLY A 399 -42.50 5.30 35.30
CA GLY A 399 -43.19 5.62 34.04
C GLY A 399 -42.27 6.35 33.06
N PHE A 400 -41.56 7.38 33.53
CA PHE A 400 -40.60 8.12 32.71
C PHE A 400 -39.42 7.23 32.27
N ILE A 401 -38.85 6.47 33.20
CA ILE A 401 -37.71 5.56 32.92
C ILE A 401 -38.11 4.45 31.95
N ALA A 402 -39.29 3.83 32.13
CA ALA A 402 -39.80 2.82 31.21
C ALA A 402 -40.04 3.39 29.80
N ARG A 403 -40.56 4.63 29.69
CA ARG A 403 -40.73 5.27 28.38
C ARG A 403 -39.40 5.59 27.72
N ALA A 404 -38.42 6.09 28.47
CA ALA A 404 -37.06 6.31 28.01
C ALA A 404 -36.40 5.02 27.49
N HIS A 405 -36.57 3.89 28.20
CA HIS A 405 -36.12 2.58 27.73
C HIS A 405 -36.80 2.17 26.43
N ALA A 406 -38.13 2.33 26.35
CA ALA A 406 -38.91 1.99 25.17
C ALA A 406 -38.48 2.79 23.93
N ILE A 407 -38.15 4.07 24.10
CA ILE A 407 -37.58 4.92 23.04
C ILE A 407 -36.22 4.38 22.59
N GLY A 408 -35.35 3.99 23.54
CA GLY A 408 -34.06 3.38 23.24
C GLY A 408 -34.18 2.09 22.41
N GLU A 409 -35.15 1.24 22.73
CA GLU A 409 -35.42 0.02 21.96
C GLU A 409 -36.03 0.31 20.58
N GLU A 410 -36.91 1.32 20.48
CA GLU A 410 -37.48 1.75 19.19
C GLU A 410 -36.38 2.27 18.25
N ILE A 411 -35.41 3.04 18.76
CA ILE A 411 -34.26 3.53 17.99
C ILE A 411 -33.41 2.37 17.44
N LYS A 412 -33.14 1.35 18.26
CA LYS A 412 -32.41 0.15 17.83
C LYS A 412 -33.19 -0.62 16.76
N ARG A 413 -34.50 -0.77 16.94
CA ARG A 413 -35.38 -1.45 15.97
C ARG A 413 -35.40 -0.73 14.62
N ILE A 414 -35.55 0.61 14.63
CA ILE A 414 -35.52 1.43 13.40
C ILE A 414 -34.23 1.20 12.61
N LYS A 415 -33.08 1.14 13.29
CA LYS A 415 -31.79 0.83 12.64
C LYS A 415 -31.81 -0.57 11.99
N THR A 416 -32.26 -1.59 12.71
CA THR A 416 -32.31 -2.97 12.18
C THR A 416 -33.22 -3.07 10.97
N ASP A 417 -34.42 -2.48 11.05
CA ASP A 417 -35.39 -2.48 9.96
C ASP A 417 -34.88 -1.72 8.73
N PHE A 418 -34.19 -0.60 8.95
CA PHE A 418 -33.54 0.18 7.89
C PHE A 418 -32.56 -0.66 7.09
N LEU A 419 -31.64 -1.35 7.79
CA LEU A 419 -30.61 -2.16 7.13
C LEU A 419 -31.20 -3.34 6.37
N ASN A 420 -32.15 -4.02 6.99
CA ASN A 420 -32.86 -5.13 6.35
C ASN A 420 -33.60 -4.66 5.08
N ALA A 421 -34.21 -3.48 5.11
CA ALA A 421 -34.91 -2.94 3.94
C ALA A 421 -33.95 -2.63 2.77
N LEU A 422 -32.76 -2.10 3.06
CA LEU A 422 -31.74 -1.83 2.04
C LEU A 422 -31.18 -3.12 1.42
N ASP A 423 -30.92 -4.14 2.25
CA ASP A 423 -30.45 -5.44 1.78
C ASP A 423 -31.51 -6.15 0.94
N ASN A 424 -32.77 -6.17 1.40
CA ASN A 424 -33.87 -6.79 0.65
C ASN A 424 -34.07 -6.12 -0.72
N ALA A 425 -34.05 -4.78 -0.79
CA ALA A 425 -34.17 -4.06 -2.05
C ALA A 425 -33.02 -4.40 -3.02
N ARG A 426 -31.79 -4.49 -2.50
CA ARG A 426 -30.61 -4.89 -3.29
C ARG A 426 -30.77 -6.30 -3.85
N ASP A 427 -31.27 -7.25 -3.06
CA ASP A 427 -31.41 -8.65 -3.49
C ASP A 427 -32.50 -8.80 -4.57
N ILE A 428 -33.59 -8.04 -4.46
CA ILE A 428 -34.62 -7.95 -5.52
C ILE A 428 -34.00 -7.45 -6.84
N TYR A 429 -33.15 -6.41 -6.80
CA TYR A 429 -32.52 -5.89 -8.02
C TYR A 429 -31.53 -6.88 -8.64
N ARG A 430 -30.82 -7.66 -7.82
CA ARG A 430 -29.97 -8.74 -8.32
C ARG A 430 -30.76 -9.81 -9.05
N GLN A 431 -31.92 -10.18 -8.50
CA GLN A 431 -32.81 -11.14 -9.15
C GLN A 431 -33.27 -10.62 -10.51
N HIS A 432 -33.72 -9.36 -10.59
CA HIS A 432 -34.11 -8.74 -11.85
C HIS A 432 -32.97 -8.69 -12.89
N PHE A 433 -31.74 -8.43 -12.47
CA PHE A 433 -30.58 -8.51 -13.36
C PHE A 433 -30.32 -9.93 -13.87
N THR A 434 -30.51 -10.92 -13.01
CA THR A 434 -30.41 -12.34 -13.37
C THR A 434 -31.48 -12.73 -14.38
N ASP A 435 -32.73 -12.30 -14.16
CA ASP A 435 -33.86 -12.53 -15.08
C ASP A 435 -33.60 -11.91 -16.47
N LEU A 436 -32.90 -10.77 -16.53
CA LEU A 436 -32.52 -10.08 -17.76
C LEU A 436 -31.29 -10.68 -18.47
N GLY A 437 -30.68 -11.73 -17.90
CA GLY A 437 -29.43 -12.32 -18.40
C GLY A 437 -28.25 -11.34 -18.34
N LEU A 438 -28.28 -10.39 -17.40
CA LEU A 438 -27.27 -9.37 -17.22
C LEU A 438 -26.28 -9.76 -16.13
N GLU A 439 -25.00 -9.79 -16.46
CA GLU A 439 -23.94 -9.96 -15.47
C GLU A 439 -23.70 -8.65 -14.72
N ILE A 440 -23.82 -8.72 -13.39
CA ILE A 440 -23.40 -7.61 -12.53
C ILE A 440 -21.87 -7.66 -12.44
N ARG A 441 -21.20 -6.54 -12.73
CA ARG A 441 -19.74 -6.46 -12.63
C ARG A 441 -19.30 -6.84 -11.21
N ARG A 442 -18.47 -7.88 -11.09
CA ARG A 442 -17.97 -8.44 -9.82
C ARG A 442 -17.24 -7.41 -8.93
N THR A 443 -16.82 -6.27 -9.46
CA THR A 443 -16.12 -5.23 -8.69
C THR A 443 -17.03 -4.41 -7.78
N ASP A 444 -18.34 -4.39 -8.04
CA ASP A 444 -19.26 -3.42 -7.41
C ASP A 444 -20.14 -4.09 -6.33
N ILE A 445 -20.18 -5.42 -6.31
CA ILE A 445 -20.76 -6.24 -5.25
C ILE A 445 -19.61 -6.78 -4.38
N GLN A 446 -19.09 -5.96 -3.46
CA GLN A 446 -18.47 -6.54 -2.28
C GLN A 446 -19.59 -7.01 -1.34
N ASN A 447 -19.54 -8.29 -0.95
CA ASN A 447 -20.47 -8.93 -0.02
C ASN A 447 -20.55 -8.15 1.31
N LEU A 448 -21.57 -7.31 1.45
CA LEU A 448 -21.96 -6.71 2.72
C LEU A 448 -23.10 -7.58 3.28
N ASN A 449 -22.72 -8.55 4.12
CA ASN A 449 -23.64 -9.38 4.90
C ASN A 449 -24.18 -8.59 6.11
N LYS A 450 -25.24 -9.09 6.75
CA LYS A 450 -25.89 -8.54 7.97
C LYS A 450 -24.94 -8.10 9.11
N SER A 451 -23.67 -8.52 9.10
CA SER A 451 -22.63 -8.17 10.07
C SER A 451 -21.77 -6.94 9.72
N SER A 452 -21.83 -6.42 8.49
CA SER A 452 -20.93 -5.36 8.03
C SER A 452 -21.45 -3.93 8.23
N PHE A 453 -22.57 -3.76 8.92
CA PHE A 453 -23.05 -2.44 9.33
C PHE A 453 -22.90 -2.22 10.84
N PHE A 454 -21.68 -1.88 11.25
CA PHE A 454 -21.48 -1.23 12.54
C PHE A 454 -21.91 0.23 12.41
N LEU A 455 -22.91 0.62 13.20
CA LEU A 455 -23.12 2.04 13.47
C LEU A 455 -21.81 2.57 14.04
N PRO A 456 -21.32 3.74 13.58
CA PRO A 456 -20.33 4.48 14.34
C PRO A 456 -20.83 4.56 15.77
N ASN A 457 -19.95 4.37 16.76
CA ASN A 457 -20.24 4.73 18.14
C ASN A 457 -20.57 6.22 18.20
N VAL A 458 -21.85 6.51 18.00
CA VAL A 458 -22.53 7.77 18.27
C VAL A 458 -22.53 8.06 19.76
N GLN A 459 -22.26 7.06 20.58
CA GLN A 459 -21.91 7.28 21.95
C GLN A 459 -20.43 7.69 22.01
N LYS A 460 -20.20 9.00 21.95
CA LYS A 460 -19.40 9.79 22.91
C LYS A 460 -18.64 10.99 22.31
N LYS A 461 -18.36 11.03 21.00
CA LYS A 461 -17.43 12.06 20.48
C LYS A 461 -18.05 13.39 20.02
N ARG A 462 -19.38 13.47 19.82
CA ARG A 462 -20.03 14.72 19.35
C ARG A 462 -21.03 15.36 20.32
N ILE A 463 -21.28 14.75 21.48
CA ILE A 463 -22.07 15.37 22.55
C ILE A 463 -21.19 16.37 23.34
N ALA A 464 -19.90 16.06 23.50
CA ALA A 464 -18.95 16.91 24.22
C ALA A 464 -18.60 18.23 23.50
N GLU A 465 -18.67 18.27 22.16
CA GLU A 465 -18.31 19.45 21.36
C GLU A 465 -19.51 20.35 21.02
N ALA A 466 -20.75 19.85 21.14
CA ALA A 466 -21.97 20.64 20.89
C ALA A 466 -22.52 21.34 22.16
N ILE A 467 -21.93 21.07 23.33
CA ILE A 467 -22.29 21.62 24.64
C ILE A 467 -21.03 22.25 25.24
N GLU A 468 -20.46 23.26 24.57
CA GLU A 468 -19.56 24.17 25.28
C GLU A 468 -20.40 25.05 26.20
N GLY A 469 -20.26 24.79 27.50
CA GLY A 469 -20.88 25.61 28.54
C GLY A 469 -21.97 24.92 29.35
N THR A 470 -21.80 23.65 29.74
CA THR A 470 -22.18 23.15 31.07
C THR A 470 -21.84 21.66 31.17
N LYS A 471 -21.04 21.30 32.18
CA LYS A 471 -20.63 19.92 32.51
C LYS A 471 -21.76 18.91 32.27
N SER A 472 -21.58 17.92 31.38
CA SER A 472 -22.29 16.62 31.40
C SER A 472 -21.69 15.62 30.37
N PRO A 473 -22.18 14.36 30.26
CA PRO A 473 -21.47 13.21 30.81
C PRO A 473 -21.47 12.04 29.80
N THR A 474 -20.34 11.74 29.17
CA THR A 474 -20.33 10.68 28.15
C THR A 474 -20.07 9.28 28.72
N LYS A 475 -21.14 8.67 29.25
CA LYS A 475 -21.58 7.28 29.00
C LYS A 475 -23.10 7.36 28.88
N LEU A 476 -23.71 6.55 28.02
CA LEU A 476 -25.01 6.00 28.42
C LEU A 476 -24.73 5.14 29.66
N SER A 477 -24.68 5.78 30.81
CA SER A 477 -24.78 5.21 32.15
C SER A 477 -26.26 5.02 32.51
N PHE A 478 -27.13 4.83 31.51
CA PHE A 478 -28.57 4.78 31.74
C PHE A 478 -29.05 3.43 32.32
N TRP A 479 -28.23 2.38 32.24
CA TRP A 479 -28.58 1.03 32.70
C TRP A 479 -27.39 0.28 33.31
N ARG A 480 -26.65 0.93 34.22
CA ARG A 480 -25.88 0.15 35.20
C ARG A 480 -26.74 0.01 36.44
N GLU A 481 -27.02 -1.22 36.83
CA GLU A 481 -27.33 -1.57 38.21
C GLU A 481 -26.34 -0.81 39.11
N HIS A 482 -26.88 0.15 39.85
CA HIS A 482 -26.10 0.94 40.78
C HIS A 482 -25.56 0.01 41.85
N LYS A 483 -24.23 -0.19 41.85
CA LYS A 483 -23.53 -0.41 43.11
C LYS A 483 -23.68 0.86 43.93
N GLU A 484 -24.13 0.68 45.16
CA GLU A 484 -24.41 1.69 46.16
C GLU A 484 -23.25 2.68 46.35
N GLY A 485 -23.59 3.97 46.45
CA GLY A 485 -22.70 5.03 46.93
C GLY A 485 -22.63 6.29 46.04
N GLU A 486 -23.36 7.33 46.47
CA GLU A 486 -23.20 8.78 46.17
C GLU A 486 -23.89 9.40 44.93
N GLY A 487 -25.17 9.81 45.14
CA GLY A 487 -25.84 11.07 44.72
C GLY A 487 -26.18 11.35 43.23
N GLU A 488 -27.23 12.07 42.82
CA GLU A 488 -28.57 12.46 43.34
C GLU A 488 -29.18 13.34 42.21
N TYR A 489 -30.41 13.05 41.74
CA TYR A 489 -31.21 13.81 40.74
C TYR A 489 -30.92 13.66 39.21
N ILE A 490 -31.98 13.43 38.40
CA ILE A 490 -31.97 13.50 36.92
C ILE A 490 -32.79 14.72 36.49
N ASP A 491 -32.13 15.71 35.88
CA ASP A 491 -32.80 16.87 35.27
C ASP A 491 -33.55 16.45 33.99
N LYS A 492 -34.88 16.37 34.08
CA LYS A 492 -35.75 15.92 32.98
C LYS A 492 -35.81 16.90 31.81
N THR A 493 -35.65 18.21 32.06
CA THR A 493 -35.64 19.23 31.01
C THR A 493 -34.35 19.09 30.20
N ARG A 494 -33.22 18.98 30.91
CA ARG A 494 -31.93 18.70 30.30
C ARG A 494 -31.89 17.35 29.56
N TYR A 495 -32.57 16.33 30.09
CA TYR A 495 -32.69 15.04 29.42
C TYR A 495 -33.41 15.13 28.07
N ILE A 496 -34.45 15.94 27.98
CA ILE A 496 -35.16 16.19 26.72
C ILE A 496 -34.26 16.96 25.75
N ASP A 497 -33.50 17.94 26.22
CA ASP A 497 -32.57 18.68 25.35
C ASP A 497 -31.44 17.79 24.84
N ASP A 498 -30.87 16.94 25.69
CA ASP A 498 -29.83 15.96 25.35
C ASP A 498 -30.34 14.88 24.38
N LEU A 499 -31.65 14.55 24.43
CA LEU A 499 -32.28 13.60 23.52
C LEU A 499 -32.20 14.09 22.07
N ARG A 500 -32.39 15.39 21.81
CA ARG A 500 -32.29 15.96 20.45
C ARG A 500 -30.92 15.74 19.85
N VAL A 501 -29.87 16.04 20.62
CA VAL A 501 -28.48 15.89 20.21
C VAL A 501 -28.17 14.41 19.98
N SER A 502 -28.59 13.55 20.90
CA SER A 502 -28.38 12.10 20.80
C SER A 502 -29.04 11.49 19.56
N LEU A 503 -30.29 11.86 19.26
CA LEU A 503 -31.00 11.42 18.06
C LEU A 503 -30.32 11.90 16.78
N LYS A 504 -29.91 13.17 16.73
CA LYS A 504 -29.17 13.73 15.59
C LYS A 504 -27.91 12.92 15.31
N LEU A 505 -27.12 12.68 16.35
CA LEU A 505 -25.88 11.93 16.20
C LEU A 505 -26.13 10.48 15.76
N PHE A 506 -27.24 9.86 16.19
CA PHE A 506 -27.56 8.48 15.85
C PHE A 506 -28.04 8.31 14.41
N PHE A 507 -28.94 9.19 13.96
CA PHE A 507 -29.63 9.05 12.69
C PHE A 507 -28.94 9.78 11.53
N GLU A 508 -28.14 10.82 11.77
CA GLU A 508 -27.40 11.51 10.70
C GLU A 508 -26.41 10.58 9.95
N PRO A 509 -25.65 9.68 10.61
CA PRO A 509 -24.85 8.68 9.90
C PRO A 509 -25.68 7.69 9.09
N LEU A 510 -26.87 7.32 9.56
CA LEU A 510 -27.80 6.42 8.84
C LEU A 510 -28.35 7.09 7.58
N LEU A 511 -28.70 8.39 7.66
CA LEU A 511 -29.09 9.18 6.49
C LEU A 511 -27.95 9.29 5.46
N LYS A 512 -26.70 9.52 5.91
CA LYS A 512 -25.54 9.49 5.02
C LYS A 512 -25.31 8.12 4.38
N HIS A 513 -25.58 7.04 5.12
CA HIS A 513 -25.53 5.70 4.54
C HIS A 513 -26.61 5.48 3.49
N LEU A 514 -27.83 5.98 3.72
CA LEU A 514 -28.91 5.92 2.73
C LEU A 514 -28.54 6.68 1.44
N GLN A 515 -27.92 7.86 1.57
CA GLN A 515 -27.43 8.64 0.42
C GLN A 515 -26.31 7.89 -0.34
N TRP A 516 -25.39 7.27 0.39
CA TRP A 516 -24.36 6.41 -0.22
C TRP A 516 -24.98 5.22 -0.94
N TRP A 517 -25.96 4.54 -0.32
CA TRP A 517 -26.66 3.40 -0.90
C TRP A 517 -27.40 3.81 -2.18
N ASP A 518 -28.06 4.97 -2.18
CA ASP A 518 -28.74 5.53 -3.35
C ASP A 518 -27.77 5.72 -4.54
N GLY A 519 -26.61 6.30 -4.29
CA GLY A 519 -25.54 6.44 -5.28
C GLY A 519 -25.00 5.08 -5.75
N MET A 520 -24.81 4.13 -4.85
CA MET A 520 -24.33 2.79 -5.17
C MET A 520 -25.31 2.03 -6.08
N ILE A 521 -26.61 2.07 -5.78
CA ILE A 521 -27.64 1.45 -6.62
C ILE A 521 -27.67 2.11 -8.00
N PHE A 522 -27.49 3.43 -8.06
CA PHE A 522 -27.39 4.14 -9.33
C PHE A 522 -26.25 3.62 -10.20
N TYR A 523 -25.02 3.55 -9.67
CA TYR A 523 -23.86 3.11 -10.47
C TYR A 523 -23.86 1.62 -10.79
N THR A 524 -24.40 0.78 -9.89
CA THR A 524 -24.33 -0.69 -10.01
C THR A 524 -25.44 -1.25 -10.90
N PHE A 525 -26.66 -0.69 -10.79
CA PHE A 525 -27.84 -1.23 -11.47
C PHE A 525 -28.41 -0.25 -12.49
N ILE A 526 -28.64 1.02 -12.13
CA ILE A 526 -29.37 1.96 -13.00
C ILE A 526 -28.51 2.39 -14.20
N ALA A 527 -27.29 2.85 -13.99
CA ALA A 527 -26.42 3.37 -15.05
C ALA A 527 -26.04 2.29 -16.10
N PRO A 528 -25.70 1.04 -15.73
CA PRO A 528 -25.47 -0.02 -16.70
C PRO A 528 -26.72 -0.36 -17.50
N LEU A 529 -27.89 -0.37 -16.87
CA LEU A 529 -29.16 -0.65 -17.54
C LEU A 529 -29.52 0.48 -18.51
N GLN A 530 -29.33 1.75 -18.12
CA GLN A 530 -29.50 2.92 -18.99
C GLN A 530 -28.53 2.86 -20.18
N SER A 531 -27.26 2.57 -19.94
CA SER A 531 -26.27 2.42 -21.01
C SER A 531 -26.65 1.32 -22.00
N LYS A 532 -27.25 0.21 -21.52
CA LYS A 532 -27.72 -0.87 -22.39
C LYS A 532 -28.97 -0.48 -23.17
N ILE A 533 -29.91 0.22 -22.54
CA ILE A 533 -31.10 0.78 -23.21
C ILE A 533 -30.66 1.72 -24.34
N SER A 534 -29.78 2.69 -24.05
CA SER A 534 -29.27 3.63 -25.06
C SER A 534 -28.48 2.93 -26.16
N ALA A 535 -27.68 1.91 -25.84
CA ALA A 535 -26.97 1.12 -26.86
C ALA A 535 -27.93 0.41 -27.82
N ILE A 536 -29.03 -0.15 -27.31
CA ILE A 536 -30.04 -0.84 -28.14
C ILE A 536 -30.87 0.17 -28.94
N GLU A 537 -31.21 1.34 -28.37
CA GLU A 537 -31.87 2.44 -29.10
C GLU A 537 -31.00 2.95 -30.25
N ASP A 538 -29.72 3.15 -29.99
CA ASP A 538 -28.74 3.51 -31.01
C ASP A 538 -28.62 2.44 -32.09
N ASP A 539 -28.58 1.16 -31.72
CA ASP A 539 -28.49 0.05 -32.67
C ASP A 539 -29.74 -0.02 -33.57
N ILE A 540 -30.94 0.12 -33.01
CA ILE A 540 -32.20 0.17 -33.79
C ILE A 540 -32.15 1.35 -34.76
N SER A 541 -31.79 2.55 -34.29
CA SER A 541 -31.72 3.75 -35.14
C SER A 541 -30.66 3.65 -36.25
N LYS A 542 -29.54 2.97 -36.00
CA LYS A 542 -28.46 2.74 -36.99
C LYS A 542 -28.87 1.70 -38.02
N ILE A 543 -29.61 0.66 -37.62
CA ILE A 543 -30.12 -0.38 -38.54
C ILE A 543 -31.20 0.19 -39.47
N GLU A 544 -32.08 1.05 -38.95
CA GLU A 544 -33.07 1.79 -39.74
C GLU A 544 -32.42 2.76 -40.74
N ARG A 545 -31.22 3.26 -40.44
CA ARG A 545 -30.46 4.21 -41.29
C ARG A 545 -29.35 3.56 -42.14
N ALA A 546 -29.16 2.24 -42.07
CA ALA A 546 -28.03 1.56 -42.71
C ALA A 546 -28.19 1.46 -44.24
N PRO A 547 -27.17 1.85 -45.04
CA PRO A 547 -27.17 1.73 -46.50
C PRO A 547 -27.12 0.27 -46.96
N THR A 548 -27.71 0.00 -48.11
CA THR A 548 -27.76 -1.31 -48.79
C THR A 548 -26.40 -1.61 -49.44
N TYR A 549 -25.80 -2.78 -49.17
CA TYR A 549 -24.52 -3.18 -49.80
C TYR A 549 -24.77 -3.94 -51.10
N ALA A 550 -23.79 -3.94 -52.01
CA ALA A 550 -23.90 -4.68 -53.26
C ALA A 550 -23.66 -6.19 -53.02
N GLU A 551 -24.37 -7.06 -53.74
CA GLU A 551 -24.30 -8.53 -53.60
C GLU A 551 -22.86 -9.09 -53.71
N THR A 552 -22.00 -8.42 -54.49
CA THR A 552 -20.58 -8.74 -54.65
C THR A 552 -19.76 -8.52 -53.36
N GLN A 553 -20.09 -7.49 -52.56
CA GLN A 553 -19.43 -7.21 -51.29
C GLN A 553 -19.83 -8.23 -50.22
N CYS A 554 -21.10 -8.66 -50.23
CA CYS A 554 -21.62 -9.63 -49.27
C CYS A 554 -21.04 -11.04 -49.48
N ARG A 555 -20.95 -11.50 -50.74
CA ARG A 555 -20.23 -12.75 -51.06
C ARG A 555 -18.74 -12.67 -50.70
N GLY A 556 -18.11 -11.51 -50.90
CA GLY A 556 -16.73 -11.27 -50.49
C GLY A 556 -16.51 -11.39 -48.98
N LEU A 557 -17.44 -10.86 -48.18
CA LEU A 557 -17.42 -10.95 -46.72
C LEU A 557 -17.63 -12.38 -46.21
N GLU A 558 -18.49 -13.18 -46.84
CA GLU A 558 -18.72 -14.58 -46.47
C GLU A 558 -17.45 -15.42 -46.64
N VAL A 559 -16.78 -15.30 -47.79
CA VAL A 559 -15.52 -16.02 -48.06
C VAL A 559 -14.43 -15.61 -47.06
N ILE A 560 -14.29 -14.30 -46.79
CA ILE A 560 -13.31 -13.82 -45.81
C ILE A 560 -13.65 -14.29 -44.39
N GLY A 561 -14.93 -14.31 -44.00
CA GLY A 561 -15.35 -14.81 -42.69
C GLY A 561 -15.00 -16.29 -42.49
N MET A 562 -15.18 -17.12 -43.53
CA MET A 562 -14.79 -18.53 -43.51
C MET A 562 -13.27 -18.72 -43.43
N ASP A 563 -12.50 -17.92 -44.17
CA ASP A 563 -11.03 -17.96 -44.11
C ASP A 563 -10.51 -17.58 -42.72
N ILE A 564 -11.13 -16.58 -42.06
CA ILE A 564 -10.79 -16.19 -40.69
C ILE A 564 -11.15 -17.29 -39.68
N ASP A 565 -12.32 -17.93 -39.82
CA ASP A 565 -12.70 -19.04 -38.94
C ASP A 565 -11.71 -20.20 -39.02
N LYS A 566 -11.31 -20.60 -40.24
CA LYS A 566 -10.31 -21.66 -40.46
C LYS A 566 -8.96 -21.31 -39.85
N LEU A 567 -8.49 -20.09 -40.08
CA LEU A 567 -7.25 -19.58 -39.52
C LEU A 567 -7.25 -19.57 -37.98
N LEU A 568 -8.39 -19.20 -37.37
CA LEU A 568 -8.58 -19.24 -35.91
C LEU A 568 -8.63 -20.67 -35.36
N GLU A 569 -9.17 -21.62 -36.12
CA GLU A 569 -9.16 -23.05 -35.77
C GLU A 569 -7.74 -23.64 -35.79
N ASP A 570 -6.95 -23.33 -36.83
CA ASP A 570 -5.58 -23.83 -36.97
C ASP A 570 -4.66 -23.40 -35.82
N ILE A 571 -4.89 -22.20 -35.27
CA ILE A 571 -4.11 -21.65 -34.13
C ILE A 571 -4.77 -21.90 -32.79
N SER A 572 -6.03 -22.35 -32.80
CA SER A 572 -6.71 -22.75 -31.59
C SER A 572 -5.92 -23.84 -30.85
N CYS A 573 -5.09 -24.65 -31.53
CA CYS A 573 -4.20 -25.61 -30.89
C CYS A 573 -3.17 -24.94 -29.96
N LEU A 574 -2.51 -23.85 -30.37
CA LEU A 574 -1.59 -23.08 -29.50
C LEU A 574 -2.34 -22.29 -28.41
N HIS A 575 -3.58 -21.87 -28.72
CA HIS A 575 -4.47 -21.20 -27.77
C HIS A 575 -5.02 -22.15 -26.69
N ASN A 576 -5.33 -23.40 -27.05
CA ASN A 576 -5.96 -24.42 -26.21
C ASN A 576 -4.98 -25.39 -25.57
N GLU A 577 -3.81 -25.67 -26.17
CA GLU A 577 -2.72 -26.41 -25.53
C GLU A 577 -2.25 -25.69 -24.27
N ASN A 578 -2.43 -24.37 -24.16
CA ASN A 578 -2.17 -23.63 -22.92
C ASN A 578 -3.25 -23.79 -21.83
N LYS A 579 -4.36 -24.49 -22.08
CA LYS A 579 -5.17 -25.04 -20.98
C LYS A 579 -4.56 -26.31 -20.39
N GLN A 580 -3.71 -27.04 -21.13
CA GLN A 580 -3.15 -28.35 -20.74
C GLN A 580 -1.63 -28.38 -20.49
N ARG A 581 -0.81 -27.57 -21.17
CA ARG A 581 0.65 -27.40 -20.91
C ARG A 581 0.95 -26.56 -19.67
N LEU A 582 -0.02 -25.77 -19.21
CA LEU A 582 -0.07 -25.25 -17.83
C LEU A 582 -0.53 -26.32 -16.81
N GLY A 583 -0.63 -27.59 -17.22
CA GLY A 583 -1.28 -28.67 -16.49
C GLY A 583 -0.42 -29.90 -16.18
N ILE A 584 0.83 -30.03 -16.65
CA ILE A 584 1.67 -31.20 -16.30
C ILE A 584 3.15 -30.82 -16.16
N GLY A 585 3.64 -30.84 -14.91
CA GLY A 585 5.07 -30.83 -14.49
C GLY A 585 5.65 -29.45 -14.20
N ASN A 586 5.74 -28.90 -12.98
CA ASN A 586 5.81 -29.55 -11.67
C ASN A 586 4.84 -28.94 -10.66
N ASN A 587 4.23 -29.82 -9.88
CA ASN A 587 3.64 -29.49 -8.59
C ASN A 587 4.70 -28.86 -7.68
N ILE A 588 4.59 -27.57 -7.44
CA ILE A 588 4.41 -27.09 -6.07
C ILE A 588 3.15 -26.24 -6.07
N ILE A 589 2.11 -26.82 -5.49
CA ILE A 589 0.79 -26.23 -5.22
C ILE A 589 1.00 -24.95 -4.41
N TYR A 590 0.52 -23.80 -4.87
CA TYR A 590 -0.71 -23.20 -4.33
C TYR A 590 -1.62 -22.63 -5.43
N ALA A 591 -2.92 -22.87 -5.23
CA ALA A 591 -3.98 -22.73 -6.21
C ALA A 591 -4.27 -21.29 -6.70
N ARG A 592 -4.51 -21.21 -8.01
CA ARG A 592 -5.38 -20.25 -8.75
C ARG A 592 -6.70 -19.97 -7.99
N LYS A 593 -7.41 -18.84 -8.09
CA LYS A 593 -7.69 -17.88 -9.20
C LYS A 593 -8.48 -16.71 -8.54
N SER A 594 -8.39 -15.43 -8.91
CA SER A 594 -8.92 -14.90 -10.18
C SER A 594 -8.79 -13.37 -10.25
N SER A 595 -8.42 -12.89 -11.45
CA SER A 595 -8.89 -11.68 -12.15
C SER A 595 -9.11 -10.36 -11.37
N ALA A 596 -8.33 -9.34 -11.74
CA ALA A 596 -8.85 -7.97 -11.83
C ALA A 596 -8.20 -7.23 -13.01
N GLU A 597 -9.00 -6.91 -14.04
CA GLU A 597 -8.74 -5.81 -14.94
C GLU A 597 -8.97 -4.46 -14.23
N ARG A 598 -8.11 -3.49 -14.58
CA ARG A 598 -8.13 -2.02 -14.36
C ARG A 598 -8.67 -1.51 -13.01
N LYS A 599 -7.78 -0.87 -12.22
CA LYS A 599 -8.19 0.09 -11.20
C LYS A 599 -7.39 1.39 -11.22
N LYS A 600 -8.16 2.47 -11.07
CA LYS A 600 -7.79 3.83 -10.66
C LYS A 600 -6.88 3.82 -9.44
N ALA A 601 -6.11 4.91 -9.30
CA ALA A 601 -5.32 5.30 -8.14
C ALA A 601 -5.89 4.80 -6.81
N PRO A 602 -5.04 4.35 -5.86
CA PRO A 602 -5.48 3.58 -4.72
C PRO A 602 -6.44 4.39 -3.85
N HIS A 603 -7.71 3.97 -3.84
CA HIS A 603 -8.50 4.13 -2.62
C HIS A 603 -7.81 3.29 -1.56
N ARG A 604 -7.04 3.95 -0.68
CA ARG A 604 -6.64 3.41 0.62
C ARG A 604 -7.88 2.74 1.23
N SER A 605 -7.75 1.48 1.63
CA SER A 605 -8.82 0.72 2.27
C SER A 605 -9.48 1.56 3.35
N LEU A 606 -10.77 1.86 3.20
CA LEU A 606 -11.53 2.58 4.23
C LEU A 606 -11.51 1.79 5.56
N PHE A 607 -11.32 0.47 5.50
CA PHE A 607 -11.14 -0.42 6.65
C PHE A 607 -9.78 -0.22 7.34
N ILE A 608 -8.68 -0.07 6.58
CA ILE A 608 -7.36 0.31 7.13
C ILE A 608 -7.40 1.75 7.65
N GLN A 609 -8.12 2.66 7.00
CA GLN A 609 -8.32 4.03 7.50
C GLN A 609 -9.17 4.10 8.78
N LEU A 610 -10.16 3.21 8.95
CA LEU A 610 -11.01 3.15 10.16
C LEU A 610 -10.33 2.39 11.31
N GLY A 611 -9.60 1.31 11.00
CA GLY A 611 -8.74 0.60 11.94
C GLY A 611 -7.62 1.50 12.45
N ASN A 612 -6.93 2.21 11.55
CA ASN A 612 -5.93 3.21 11.93
C ASN A 612 -6.54 4.29 12.83
N ARG A 613 -7.76 4.78 12.58
CA ARG A 613 -8.39 5.76 13.49
C ARG A 613 -8.72 5.23 14.90
N LEU A 614 -9.00 3.93 15.06
CA LEU A 614 -9.16 3.30 16.38
C LEU A 614 -7.82 3.21 17.10
N PHE A 615 -6.80 2.67 16.45
CA PHE A 615 -5.46 2.51 17.02
C PHE A 615 -4.78 3.87 17.26
N GLU A 616 -4.94 4.82 16.34
CA GLU A 616 -4.60 6.23 16.55
C GLU A 616 -5.38 6.78 17.75
N GLY A 617 -6.69 6.56 17.85
CA GLY A 617 -7.49 7.01 18.99
C GLY A 617 -6.99 6.45 20.32
N LEU A 618 -6.65 5.15 20.35
CA LEU A 618 -6.04 4.48 21.50
C LEU A 618 -4.65 5.05 21.80
N PHE A 619 -3.84 5.30 20.78
CA PHE A 619 -2.52 5.93 20.90
C PHE A 619 -2.62 7.31 21.58
N HIS A 620 -3.47 8.21 21.07
CA HIS A 620 -3.65 9.55 21.63
C HIS A 620 -4.27 9.50 23.03
N PHE A 621 -5.28 8.64 23.24
CA PHE A 621 -5.92 8.47 24.55
C PHE A 621 -4.94 7.95 25.59
N TYR A 622 -4.18 6.91 25.25
CA TYR A 622 -3.20 6.30 26.15
C TYR A 622 -2.07 7.29 26.46
N TYR A 623 -1.64 8.09 25.47
CA TYR A 623 -0.61 9.12 25.68
C TYR A 623 -1.09 10.19 26.65
N LEU A 624 -2.31 10.71 26.44
CA LEU A 624 -2.92 11.66 27.37
C LEU A 624 -3.17 11.04 28.76
N LYS A 625 -3.47 9.74 28.86
CA LYS A 625 -3.60 9.01 30.13
C LYS A 625 -2.26 8.97 30.87
N CYS A 626 -1.17 8.66 30.17
CA CYS A 626 0.19 8.68 30.74
C CYS A 626 0.52 10.06 31.28
N LEU A 627 0.37 11.10 30.45
CA LEU A 627 0.63 12.48 30.83
C LEU A 627 -0.26 12.95 31.99
N SER A 628 -1.55 12.61 31.99
CA SER A 628 -2.51 13.09 33.01
C SER A 628 -2.30 12.43 34.36
N GLY A 629 -1.74 11.22 34.39
CA GLY A 629 -1.32 10.65 35.67
C GLY A 629 0.09 11.08 36.11
N ILE A 630 0.77 11.97 35.38
CA ILE A 630 1.99 12.65 35.84
C ILE A 630 1.65 14.08 36.28
N SER A 631 0.85 14.81 35.49
CA SER A 631 0.40 16.18 35.79
C SER A 631 -1.10 16.35 35.55
N GLY A 632 -1.78 17.02 36.49
CA GLY A 632 -3.22 17.30 36.44
C GLY A 632 -3.63 18.50 35.57
N LYS A 633 -2.67 19.23 34.99
CA LYS A 633 -2.98 20.42 34.16
C LYS A 633 -3.70 20.05 32.87
N GLU A 634 -4.61 20.92 32.42
CA GLU A 634 -5.33 20.75 31.14
C GLU A 634 -4.40 20.84 29.93
N ARG A 635 -3.48 21.81 29.96
CA ARG A 635 -2.35 21.93 29.03
C ARG A 635 -1.07 21.47 29.71
N LYS A 636 -0.29 20.67 29.01
CA LYS A 636 0.92 20.04 29.55
C LYS A 636 2.13 20.41 28.73
N THR A 637 3.21 20.74 29.43
CA THR A 637 4.50 21.03 28.81
C THR A 637 5.42 19.84 28.95
N VAL A 638 5.92 19.33 27.83
CA VAL A 638 6.75 18.12 27.77
C VAL A 638 8.16 18.50 27.33
N VAL A 639 9.17 18.14 28.12
CA VAL A 639 10.56 18.13 27.63
C VAL A 639 10.79 16.78 26.95
N PHE A 640 11.03 16.79 25.64
CA PHE A 640 11.22 15.58 24.85
C PHE A 640 12.70 15.42 24.49
N VAL A 641 13.36 14.48 25.17
CA VAL A 641 14.78 14.14 24.98
C VAL A 641 14.89 12.88 24.14
N GLY A 642 15.79 12.87 23.16
CA GLY A 642 16.07 11.69 22.34
C GLY A 642 17.44 11.77 21.67
N ASP A 643 17.97 10.61 21.34
CA ASP A 643 19.25 10.47 20.63
C ASP A 643 19.08 10.62 19.12
N ASP A 644 17.94 10.17 18.59
CA ASP A 644 17.59 10.23 17.17
C ASP A 644 16.47 11.25 16.92
N TYR A 645 16.80 12.30 16.18
CA TYR A 645 15.84 13.36 15.86
C TYR A 645 14.74 12.87 14.90
N ASP A 646 15.05 11.96 13.98
CA ASP A 646 14.06 11.44 13.04
C ASP A 646 12.96 10.67 13.77
N SER A 647 13.31 9.89 14.79
CA SER A 647 12.34 9.23 15.68
C SER A 647 11.50 10.22 16.50
N GLN A 648 12.09 11.35 16.94
CA GLN A 648 11.33 12.41 17.61
C GLN A 648 10.31 13.06 16.66
N VAL A 649 10.73 13.41 15.44
CA VAL A 649 9.86 13.98 14.40
C VAL A 649 8.76 12.98 14.03
N ASN A 650 9.11 11.70 13.88
CA ASN A 650 8.17 10.62 13.57
C ASN A 650 7.13 10.39 14.68
N PHE A 651 7.50 10.55 15.94
CA PHE A 651 6.56 10.54 17.06
C PHE A 651 5.63 11.75 17.00
N LEU A 652 6.18 12.96 16.86
CA LEU A 652 5.42 14.22 16.83
C LEU A 652 4.46 14.28 15.64
N ARG A 653 4.90 13.83 14.47
CA ARG A 653 4.07 13.67 13.26
C ARG A 653 2.84 12.80 13.53
N ARG A 654 3.03 11.66 14.20
CA ARG A 654 1.95 10.72 14.53
C ARG A 654 1.01 11.28 15.60
N LEU A 655 1.58 11.89 16.64
CA LEU A 655 0.82 12.47 17.76
C LEU A 655 -0.04 13.67 17.35
N MET A 656 0.42 14.47 16.37
CA MET A 656 -0.33 15.63 15.90
C MET A 656 -1.11 15.37 14.60
N ARG A 657 -1.08 14.13 14.08
CA ARG A 657 -1.68 13.74 12.79
C ARG A 657 -1.31 14.67 11.63
N LEU A 658 -0.04 15.04 11.53
CA LEU A 658 0.42 15.98 10.52
C LEU A 658 0.42 15.35 9.11
N THR A 659 -0.03 16.12 8.12
CA THR A 659 0.14 15.80 6.70
C THR A 659 1.61 15.92 6.29
N ASP A 660 2.00 15.32 5.16
CA ASP A 660 3.39 15.44 4.65
C ASP A 660 3.83 16.91 4.51
N GLU A 661 2.92 17.79 4.08
CA GLU A 661 3.17 19.24 3.96
C GLU A 661 3.37 19.92 5.33
N ALA A 662 2.56 19.56 6.33
CA ALA A 662 2.60 20.15 7.67
C ALA A 662 3.77 19.67 8.54
N VAL A 663 4.48 18.62 8.13
CA VAL A 663 5.68 18.09 8.83
C VAL A 663 6.95 18.84 8.44
N SER A 664 7.00 19.44 7.25
CA SER A 664 8.19 20.13 6.71
C SER A 664 8.89 21.06 7.71
N PRO A 665 8.17 21.90 8.49
CA PRO A 665 8.81 22.77 9.49
C PRO A 665 9.56 22.03 10.61
N LEU A 666 9.13 20.80 10.96
CA LEU A 666 9.85 19.97 11.93
C LEU A 666 11.11 19.36 11.32
N THR A 667 11.02 18.83 10.10
CA THR A 667 12.18 18.22 9.42
C THR A 667 13.28 19.22 9.07
N GLU A 668 12.92 20.50 8.91
CA GLU A 668 13.86 21.59 8.60
C GLU A 668 14.42 22.30 9.84
N THR A 669 13.98 21.93 11.05
CA THR A 669 14.43 22.54 12.31
C THR A 669 15.37 21.60 13.06
N GLU A 670 16.47 22.12 13.61
CA GLU A 670 17.37 21.36 14.48
C GLU A 670 17.07 21.58 15.97
N PRO A 671 17.14 20.54 16.83
CA PRO A 671 17.10 20.70 18.28
C PRO A 671 18.25 21.58 18.82
N PRO A 672 18.05 22.39 19.88
CA PRO A 672 16.82 22.52 20.68
C PRO A 672 15.82 23.55 20.13
N PHE A 673 14.53 23.20 20.13
CA PHE A 673 13.44 24.14 19.78
C PHE A 673 12.19 23.90 20.64
N ALA A 674 11.32 24.91 20.69
CA ALA A 674 10.03 24.87 21.36
C ALA A 674 8.92 24.72 20.32
N LEU A 675 7.97 23.81 20.56
CA LEU A 675 6.85 23.51 19.69
C LEU A 675 5.53 23.80 20.42
N ASN A 676 4.71 24.68 19.84
CA ASN A 676 3.40 25.08 20.37
C ASN A 676 3.43 25.62 21.82
N VAL A 677 4.53 26.26 22.22
CA VAL A 677 4.66 26.96 23.50
C VAL A 677 4.13 28.39 23.37
N GLN A 678 3.27 28.84 24.29
CA GLN A 678 2.63 30.16 24.22
C GLN A 678 3.42 31.29 24.90
N ASP A 679 4.16 30.99 25.97
CA ASP A 679 4.97 31.96 26.71
C ASP A 679 6.45 31.78 26.33
N SER A 680 6.91 32.47 25.28
CA SER A 680 8.31 32.42 24.82
C SER A 680 9.21 33.31 25.69
N ASP A 681 9.28 33.01 26.99
CA ASP A 681 10.15 33.70 27.94
C ASP A 681 11.58 33.11 27.92
N THR A 682 11.98 32.53 26.79
CA THR A 682 13.21 31.73 26.62
C THR A 682 13.84 31.99 25.26
N ASP A 683 15.17 32.04 25.18
CA ASP A 683 15.97 32.21 23.93
C ASP A 683 15.92 31.00 22.98
N ILE A 684 14.86 30.18 23.06
CA ILE A 684 14.69 28.95 22.29
C ILE A 684 13.81 29.24 21.07
N ARG A 685 14.24 28.78 19.89
CA ARG A 685 13.46 28.93 18.65
C ARG A 685 12.06 28.32 18.82
N ALA A 686 11.03 29.13 18.65
CA ALA A 686 9.64 28.69 18.71
C ALA A 686 9.12 28.30 17.31
N VAL A 687 8.44 27.16 17.25
CA VAL A 687 7.77 26.61 16.06
C VAL A 687 6.31 26.39 16.43
N THR A 688 5.39 26.83 15.57
CA THR A 688 3.95 26.63 15.78
C THR A 688 3.39 25.80 14.63
N ILE A 689 2.72 24.69 14.97
CA ILE A 689 2.12 23.78 14.01
C ILE A 689 0.71 23.44 14.50
N ASP A 690 -0.27 23.71 13.64
CA ASP A 690 -1.67 23.37 13.89
C ASP A 690 -1.89 21.89 13.56
N GLY A 691 -2.33 21.13 14.57
CA GLY A 691 -2.44 19.68 14.54
C GLY A 691 -3.19 19.14 15.76
N GLU A 692 -3.48 17.84 15.81
CA GLU A 692 -4.17 17.25 16.96
C GLU A 692 -3.32 17.39 18.23
N LEU A 693 -3.96 17.67 19.36
CA LEU A 693 -3.29 17.93 20.65
C LEU A 693 -2.36 19.15 20.69
N SER A 694 -2.19 19.92 19.60
CA SER A 694 -1.42 21.18 19.58
C SER A 694 -1.87 22.18 20.66
N ASN A 695 -3.19 22.19 20.95
CA ASN A 695 -3.80 23.00 21.98
C ASN A 695 -3.81 22.36 23.38
N ARG A 696 -3.19 21.18 23.57
CA ARG A 696 -3.21 20.42 24.84
C ARG A 696 -1.81 20.04 25.32
N VAL A 697 -0.86 19.90 24.41
CA VAL A 697 0.52 19.50 24.72
C VAL A 697 1.49 20.38 23.94
N SER A 698 2.45 20.96 24.65
CA SER A 698 3.54 21.74 24.09
C SER A 698 4.86 21.01 24.35
N PHE A 699 5.83 21.11 23.44
CA PHE A 699 7.09 20.37 23.54
C PHE A 699 8.31 21.30 23.56
N TYR A 700 9.27 21.00 24.42
CA TYR A 700 10.66 21.41 24.23
C TYR A 700 11.42 20.21 23.69
N VAL A 701 11.76 20.24 22.39
CA VAL A 701 12.42 19.12 21.71
C VAL A 701 13.92 19.31 21.84
N LEU A 702 14.58 18.35 22.48
CA LEU A 702 16.00 18.38 22.84
C LEU A 702 16.69 17.13 22.28
N GLY A 703 17.80 17.31 21.57
CA GLY A 703 18.71 16.21 21.23
C GLY A 703 19.67 15.92 22.38
N ASN A 704 20.17 14.68 22.49
CA ASN A 704 21.18 14.30 23.49
C ASN A 704 22.58 14.86 23.16
N GLY A 705 22.76 16.17 23.37
CA GLY A 705 24.01 16.88 23.09
C GLY A 705 24.23 18.05 24.05
N LEU A 706 25.47 18.54 24.11
CA LEU A 706 25.88 19.62 25.02
C LEU A 706 25.07 20.91 24.82
N LYS A 707 24.80 21.30 23.55
CA LYS A 707 23.99 22.48 23.20
C LYS A 707 22.59 22.42 23.83
N SER A 708 21.90 21.28 23.70
CA SER A 708 20.57 21.10 24.28
C SER A 708 20.61 21.05 25.82
N LEU A 709 21.67 20.47 26.40
CA LEU A 709 21.85 20.35 27.84
C LEU A 709 22.07 21.71 28.50
N GLU A 710 22.89 22.56 27.89
CA GLU A 710 23.14 23.93 28.34
C GLU A 710 21.85 24.76 28.31
N VAL A 711 21.09 24.69 27.21
CA VAL A 711 19.79 25.36 27.07
C VAL A 711 18.78 24.87 28.12
N ALA A 712 18.73 23.57 28.38
CA ALA A 712 17.84 23.00 29.38
C ALA A 712 18.16 23.45 30.81
N ARG A 713 19.46 23.59 31.15
CA ARG A 713 19.91 24.09 32.46
C ARG A 713 19.68 25.59 32.60
N ALA A 714 20.06 26.38 31.60
CA ALA A 714 19.92 27.84 31.63
C ALA A 714 18.45 28.28 31.82
N ASN A 715 17.51 27.55 31.21
CA ASN A 715 16.08 27.87 31.26
C ASN A 715 15.30 27.04 32.30
N ASN A 716 15.98 26.22 33.12
CA ASN A 716 15.37 25.30 34.09
C ASN A 716 14.22 24.44 33.51
N LEU A 717 14.38 23.93 32.29
CA LEU A 717 13.28 23.31 31.52
C LEU A 717 12.72 22.06 32.22
N CYS A 718 13.57 21.17 32.73
CA CYS A 718 13.13 19.95 33.42
C CYS A 718 12.35 20.24 34.72
N GLN A 719 12.62 21.39 35.37
CA GLN A 719 11.89 21.82 36.55
C GLN A 719 10.54 22.46 36.17
N ARG A 720 10.51 23.29 35.12
CA ARG A 720 9.31 23.99 34.63
C ARG A 720 8.33 23.08 33.90
N ALA A 721 8.83 22.07 33.20
CA ALA A 721 8.00 21.14 32.45
C ALA A 721 7.18 20.24 33.37
N ASP A 722 6.01 19.86 32.87
CA ASP A 722 5.09 18.95 33.55
C ASP A 722 5.53 17.50 33.40
N VAL A 723 6.14 17.15 32.25
CA VAL A 723 6.59 15.80 31.93
C VAL A 723 7.96 15.84 31.27
N ILE A 724 8.81 14.88 31.62
CA ILE A 724 10.09 14.62 30.96
C ILE A 724 9.92 13.32 30.18
N GLN A 725 9.87 13.43 28.87
CA GLN A 725 9.76 12.31 27.96
C GLN A 725 11.14 11.92 27.42
N LEU A 726 11.54 10.68 27.64
CA LEU A 726 12.80 10.13 27.14
C LEU A 726 12.52 9.08 26.07
N LEU A 727 13.05 9.28 24.87
CA LEU A 727 13.04 8.28 23.80
C LEU A 727 14.09 7.21 24.09
N VAL A 728 13.67 5.95 24.07
CA VAL A 728 14.54 4.77 24.14
C VAL A 728 14.49 4.10 22.77
N SER A 729 15.63 3.92 22.12
CA SER A 729 15.70 3.42 20.74
C SER A 729 15.80 1.89 20.68
N ASP A 730 16.57 1.28 21.58
CA ASP A 730 17.02 -0.12 21.49
C ASP A 730 16.59 -1.00 22.67
N LEU A 731 15.35 -0.86 23.16
CA LEU A 731 14.87 -1.63 24.31
C LEU A 731 14.92 -3.15 24.11
N HIS A 732 14.88 -3.63 22.86
CA HIS A 732 15.03 -5.05 22.51
C HIS A 732 16.45 -5.60 22.77
N ARG A 733 17.45 -4.73 22.95
CA ARG A 733 18.80 -5.07 23.42
C ARG A 733 19.01 -4.41 24.78
N VAL A 734 18.42 -4.99 25.83
CA VAL A 734 18.36 -4.42 27.18
C VAL A 734 19.70 -3.85 27.65
N GLY A 735 20.82 -4.59 27.49
CA GLY A 735 22.14 -4.09 27.85
C GLY A 735 22.55 -2.80 27.11
N SER A 736 22.26 -2.70 25.81
CA SER A 736 22.50 -1.47 25.03
C SER A 736 21.62 -0.33 25.52
N ALA A 737 20.32 -0.59 25.72
CA ALA A 737 19.39 0.41 26.22
C ALA A 737 19.80 0.96 27.60
N LEU A 738 20.30 0.11 28.50
CA LEU A 738 20.81 0.54 29.80
C LEU A 738 22.05 1.42 29.66
N THR A 739 23.01 1.04 28.81
CA THR A 739 24.19 1.86 28.50
C THR A 739 23.80 3.20 27.90
N ASP A 740 22.85 3.21 26.97
CA ASP A 740 22.39 4.44 26.31
C ASP A 740 21.69 5.37 27.32
N ILE A 741 20.84 4.82 28.20
CA ILE A 741 20.11 5.59 29.23
C ILE A 741 21.03 6.12 30.33
N VAL A 742 21.97 5.29 30.83
CA VAL A 742 22.76 5.61 32.04
C VAL A 742 24.10 6.25 31.71
N GLU A 743 24.82 5.69 30.74
CA GLU A 743 26.21 6.08 30.48
C GLU A 743 26.32 7.14 29.38
N ARG A 744 25.53 7.02 28.32
CA ARG A 744 25.62 7.89 27.13
C ARG A 744 24.61 9.04 27.12
N ASN A 745 23.61 9.02 27.99
CA ASN A 745 22.64 10.10 28.08
C ASN A 745 23.18 11.26 28.93
N LEU A 746 23.51 12.37 28.28
CA LEU A 746 24.02 13.57 28.95
C LEU A 746 22.99 14.21 29.90
N PHE A 747 21.70 13.90 29.72
CA PHE A 747 20.60 14.34 30.58
C PHE A 747 20.31 13.39 31.74
N PHE A 748 21.00 12.24 31.86
CA PHE A 748 20.70 11.22 32.87
C PHE A 748 20.55 11.78 34.28
N ASN A 749 21.51 12.60 34.74
CA ASN A 749 21.47 13.20 36.09
C ASN A 749 20.24 14.11 36.30
N LEU A 750 19.86 14.89 35.27
CA LEU A 750 18.68 15.76 35.33
C LEU A 750 17.37 14.95 35.31
N ILE A 751 17.34 13.90 34.49
CA ILE A 751 16.20 12.98 34.40
C ILE A 751 16.03 12.23 35.72
N HIS A 752 17.12 11.74 36.31
CA HIS A 752 17.11 11.00 37.56
C HIS A 752 16.66 11.88 38.75
N GLN A 753 17.07 13.15 38.76
CA GLN A 753 16.63 14.14 39.76
C GLN A 753 15.12 14.41 39.70
N HIS A 754 14.53 14.42 38.50
CA HIS A 754 13.12 14.68 38.24
C HIS A 754 12.35 13.43 37.76
N ARG A 755 12.75 12.26 38.25
CA ARG A 755 12.21 10.96 37.80
C ARG A 755 10.72 10.76 38.09
N ASP A 756 10.15 11.53 39.00
CA ASP A 756 8.72 11.59 39.29
C ASP A 756 7.89 12.13 38.10
N LYS A 757 8.54 12.83 37.18
CA LYS A 757 7.95 13.38 35.95
C LYS A 757 8.23 12.54 34.71
N LEU A 758 8.87 11.38 34.86
CA LEU A 758 9.44 10.61 33.75
C LEU A 758 8.40 9.80 32.97
N LEU A 759 8.43 9.93 31.64
CA LEU A 759 7.73 9.08 30.68
C LEU A 759 8.75 8.47 29.71
N LEU A 760 8.90 7.15 29.73
CA LEU A 760 9.76 6.42 28.80
C LEU A 760 8.98 6.07 27.54
N LEU A 761 9.53 6.44 26.39
CA LEU A 761 8.93 6.25 25.06
C LEU A 761 9.73 5.20 24.29
N TYR A 762 9.08 4.13 23.80
CA TYR A 762 9.73 3.11 22.97
C TYR A 762 8.93 2.86 21.67
N PRO A 763 9.46 3.22 20.48
CA PRO A 763 8.76 3.12 19.20
C PRO A 763 8.95 1.81 18.41
N GLY A 764 9.69 0.82 18.96
CA GLY A 764 10.06 -0.44 18.29
C GLY A 764 9.40 -1.68 18.87
N ALA A 765 8.12 -1.59 19.26
CA ALA A 765 7.46 -2.68 19.96
C ALA A 765 7.33 -3.97 19.14
N ALA A 766 7.40 -3.91 17.79
CA ALA A 766 7.36 -5.10 16.93
C ALA A 766 8.49 -6.09 17.16
N HIS A 767 9.62 -5.67 17.75
CA HIS A 767 10.71 -6.56 18.14
C HIS A 767 10.26 -7.62 19.16
N PHE A 768 9.26 -7.31 19.97
CA PHE A 768 8.61 -8.24 20.89
C PHE A 768 7.37 -8.83 20.20
N GLN A 769 7.62 -9.76 19.28
CA GLN A 769 6.57 -10.50 18.55
C GLN A 769 5.74 -11.39 19.49
N LYS A 770 4.66 -11.98 18.95
CA LYS A 770 3.61 -12.78 19.63
C LYS A 770 4.12 -13.69 20.77
N ASP A 771 5.25 -14.37 20.59
CA ASP A 771 5.77 -15.37 21.53
C ASP A 771 6.72 -14.81 22.61
N ARG A 772 7.13 -13.53 22.47
CA ARG A 772 8.14 -12.88 23.33
C ARG A 772 7.58 -11.69 24.12
N LEU A 773 6.26 -11.55 24.21
CA LEU A 773 5.60 -10.45 24.92
C LEU A 773 5.92 -10.46 26.42
N HIS A 774 5.95 -11.64 27.05
CA HIS A 774 6.35 -11.77 28.45
C HIS A 774 7.81 -11.30 28.69
N ILE A 775 8.73 -11.53 27.76
CA ILE A 775 10.15 -11.11 27.84
C ILE A 775 10.28 -9.58 27.87
N MET A 776 9.46 -8.86 27.09
CA MET A 776 9.42 -7.40 27.11
C MET A 776 9.17 -6.87 28.52
N PHE A 777 8.27 -7.52 29.25
CA PHE A 777 7.91 -7.12 30.60
C PHE A 777 8.94 -7.61 31.63
N ASP A 778 9.23 -8.90 31.64
CA ASP A 778 10.05 -9.58 32.64
C ASP A 778 11.52 -9.16 32.62
N GLU A 779 12.06 -8.95 31.43
CA GLU A 779 13.49 -8.68 31.24
C GLU A 779 13.68 -7.20 30.88
N ALA A 780 13.14 -6.74 29.76
CA ALA A 780 13.48 -5.41 29.24
C ALA A 780 12.96 -4.26 30.13
N ILE A 781 11.65 -4.21 30.38
CA ILE A 781 11.03 -3.16 31.19
C ILE A 781 11.47 -3.27 32.66
N SER A 782 11.56 -4.50 33.17
CA SER A 782 11.98 -4.77 34.54
C SER A 782 13.38 -4.21 34.84
N GLU A 783 14.38 -4.51 34.00
CA GLU A 783 15.74 -4.01 34.21
C GLU A 783 15.83 -2.48 34.16
N VAL A 784 15.12 -1.85 33.22
CA VAL A 784 15.12 -0.37 33.13
C VAL A 784 14.41 0.26 34.33
N ASN A 785 13.32 -0.34 34.82
CA ASN A 785 12.60 0.15 36.00
C ASN A 785 13.45 0.10 37.28
N LYS A 786 14.45 -0.80 37.38
CA LYS A 786 15.37 -0.84 38.53
C LYS A 786 16.21 0.42 38.66
N ILE A 787 16.56 1.08 37.55
CA ILE A 787 17.37 2.31 37.55
C ILE A 787 16.61 3.49 38.20
N PHE A 788 15.31 3.60 37.94
CA PHE A 788 14.50 4.77 38.33
C PHE A 788 13.53 4.50 39.50
N HIS A 789 13.69 3.35 40.16
CA HIS A 789 12.81 2.74 41.16
C HIS A 789 11.48 2.18 40.61
N PRO A 790 11.09 0.94 41.01
CA PRO A 790 10.00 0.16 40.38
C PRO A 790 8.56 0.65 40.66
N GLY A 791 8.37 1.80 41.32
CA GLY A 791 7.06 2.27 41.77
C GLY A 791 6.37 3.31 40.88
N GLY A 792 7.10 4.02 40.01
CA GLY A 792 6.60 5.27 39.41
C GLY A 792 6.89 5.52 37.93
N VAL A 793 7.67 4.68 37.25
CA VAL A 793 8.05 4.92 35.84
C VAL A 793 6.89 4.58 34.91
N LYS A 794 6.52 5.55 34.07
CA LYS A 794 5.50 5.34 33.04
C LYS A 794 6.13 5.00 31.71
N TRP A 795 5.47 4.09 31.01
CA TRP A 795 5.89 3.64 29.69
C TRP A 795 4.85 4.03 28.65
N PHE A 796 5.34 4.40 27.47
CA PHE A 796 4.57 4.56 26.26
C PHE A 796 5.26 3.78 25.14
N ILE A 797 4.80 2.55 24.94
CA ILE A 797 5.40 1.54 24.06
C ILE A 797 4.53 1.37 22.84
N TYR A 798 5.06 1.56 21.66
CA TYR A 798 4.25 1.48 20.45
C TYR A 798 5.04 0.96 19.26
N GLU A 799 4.31 0.50 18.25
CA GLU A 799 4.81 0.29 16.90
C GLU A 799 3.80 0.94 15.94
N ASN A 800 4.21 1.95 15.17
CA ASN A 800 3.27 2.75 14.38
C ASN A 800 2.13 3.36 15.22
N PHE A 801 0.92 2.78 15.21
CA PHE A 801 -0.21 3.13 16.09
C PHE A 801 -0.63 1.99 17.01
N GLU A 802 0.05 0.84 16.95
CA GLU A 802 -0.20 -0.29 17.83
C GLU A 802 0.28 0.04 19.24
N ILE A 803 -0.65 0.11 20.19
CA ILE A 803 -0.43 0.56 21.56
C ILE A 803 -0.79 -0.53 22.59
N ARG A 804 -1.32 -1.67 22.14
CA ARG A 804 -1.75 -2.79 22.99
C ARG A 804 -0.62 -3.38 23.85
N TYR A 805 0.64 -3.17 23.47
CA TYR A 805 1.83 -3.45 24.30
C TYR A 805 1.77 -2.79 25.69
N ASN A 806 1.23 -1.57 25.80
CA ASN A 806 1.12 -0.91 27.10
C ASN A 806 0.01 -1.50 27.97
N TYR A 807 -1.10 -1.88 27.34
CA TYR A 807 -2.18 -2.55 28.06
C TYR A 807 -1.71 -3.92 28.55
N PHE A 808 -0.94 -4.64 27.75
CA PHE A 808 -0.26 -5.87 28.17
C PHE A 808 0.64 -5.62 29.39
N ASN A 809 1.49 -4.59 29.36
CA ASN A 809 2.32 -4.19 30.49
C ASN A 809 1.48 -3.85 31.74
N GLU A 810 0.38 -3.09 31.62
CA GLU A 810 -0.53 -2.78 32.74
C GLU A 810 -1.13 -4.05 33.37
N PHE A 811 -1.59 -5.01 32.55
CA PHE A 811 -2.14 -6.26 33.05
C PHE A 811 -1.07 -7.20 33.62
N ALA A 812 0.12 -7.24 33.02
CA ALA A 812 1.26 -7.99 33.54
C ALA A 812 1.66 -7.51 34.94
N GLN A 813 1.68 -6.19 35.17
CA GLN A 813 1.92 -5.63 36.51
C GLN A 813 0.85 -6.04 37.53
N LYS A 814 -0.41 -6.12 37.09
CA LYS A 814 -1.52 -6.56 37.95
C LYS A 814 -1.46 -8.05 38.27
N ILE A 815 -1.01 -8.90 37.33
CA ILE A 815 -0.77 -10.32 37.60
C ILE A 815 0.25 -10.48 38.72
N LEU A 816 1.38 -9.76 38.67
CA LEU A 816 2.41 -9.84 39.71
C LEU A 816 1.99 -9.20 41.05
N ARG A 817 1.26 -8.08 41.04
CA ARG A 817 0.88 -7.34 42.26
C ARG A 817 -0.38 -7.87 42.94
N GLU A 818 -1.36 -8.34 42.17
CA GLU A 818 -2.70 -8.68 42.63
C GLU A 818 -3.05 -10.18 42.44
N ASN A 819 -2.10 -10.99 41.93
CA ASN A 819 -2.22 -12.43 41.72
C ASN A 819 -3.44 -12.84 40.86
N LEU A 820 -3.72 -12.04 39.84
CA LEU A 820 -4.85 -12.21 38.93
C LEU A 820 -4.63 -13.39 37.97
N LYS A 821 -5.68 -14.19 37.75
CA LYS A 821 -5.65 -15.27 36.75
C LYS A 821 -5.68 -14.70 35.32
N ALA A 822 -5.03 -15.39 34.39
CA ALA A 822 -5.01 -15.03 32.96
C ALA A 822 -6.42 -14.80 32.38
N ASP A 823 -7.38 -15.68 32.70
CA ASP A 823 -8.78 -15.54 32.26
C ASP A 823 -9.45 -14.26 32.78
N GLN A 824 -9.04 -13.76 33.95
CA GLN A 824 -9.55 -12.51 34.51
C GLN A 824 -8.95 -11.31 33.79
N CYS A 825 -7.66 -11.37 33.44
CA CYS A 825 -6.99 -10.33 32.65
C CYS A 825 -7.62 -10.20 31.25
N ILE A 826 -7.98 -11.31 30.61
CA ILE A 826 -8.67 -11.31 29.31
C ILE A 826 -10.09 -10.72 29.42
N ARG A 827 -10.82 -11.03 30.51
CA ARG A 827 -12.12 -10.41 30.78
C ARG A 827 -12.00 -8.90 30.96
N ASP A 828 -10.99 -8.44 31.69
CA ASP A 828 -10.75 -7.01 31.91
C ASP A 828 -10.26 -6.30 30.64
N TRP A 829 -9.45 -6.98 29.82
CA TRP A 829 -9.05 -6.51 28.48
C TRP A 829 -10.26 -6.22 27.61
N ARG A 830 -11.22 -7.15 27.56
CA ARG A 830 -12.50 -6.99 26.86
C ARG A 830 -13.35 -5.88 27.47
N TYR A 831 -13.38 -5.78 28.80
CA TYR A 831 -14.13 -4.73 29.51
C TYR A 831 -13.60 -3.31 29.20
N GLN A 832 -12.29 -3.18 28.98
CA GLN A 832 -11.67 -1.93 28.54
C GLN A 832 -11.92 -1.62 27.04
N GLY A 833 -12.54 -2.54 26.31
CA GLY A 833 -12.86 -2.37 24.89
C GLY A 833 -11.65 -2.43 23.98
N ILE A 834 -10.56 -3.09 24.43
CA ILE A 834 -9.34 -3.24 23.64
C ILE A 834 -9.56 -4.38 22.64
N PRO A 835 -9.24 -4.20 21.34
CA PRO A 835 -9.38 -5.24 20.33
C PRO A 835 -8.63 -6.54 20.67
N LEU A 836 -9.21 -7.67 20.26
CA LEU A 836 -8.65 -9.02 20.36
C LEU A 836 -8.49 -9.59 18.95
N ASP A 837 -7.44 -9.16 18.28
CA ASP A 837 -7.03 -9.50 16.93
C ASP A 837 -5.50 -9.52 16.86
N ASP A 838 -4.91 -10.18 15.86
CA ASP A 838 -3.45 -10.28 15.73
C ASP A 838 -2.78 -8.89 15.84
N PRO A 839 -1.62 -8.77 16.52
CA PRO A 839 -0.89 -9.85 17.18
C PRO A 839 -1.43 -10.24 18.56
N PHE A 840 -2.42 -9.52 19.12
CA PHE A 840 -2.97 -9.66 20.48
C PHE A 840 -4.30 -10.45 20.56
N ASP A 841 -4.37 -11.60 19.89
CA ASP A 841 -5.55 -12.46 20.01
C ASP A 841 -5.68 -13.08 21.41
N GLU A 842 -6.86 -13.60 21.71
CA GLU A 842 -7.19 -14.17 23.02
C GLU A 842 -6.33 -15.39 23.38
N TYR A 843 -5.96 -16.22 22.40
CA TYR A 843 -5.18 -17.42 22.64
C TYR A 843 -3.76 -17.06 23.06
N MET A 844 -3.09 -16.18 22.31
CA MET A 844 -1.76 -15.72 22.67
C MET A 844 -1.78 -14.95 23.99
N LEU A 845 -2.70 -14.02 24.19
CA LEU A 845 -2.73 -13.24 25.43
C LEU A 845 -2.88 -14.15 26.64
N LYS A 846 -3.71 -15.20 26.52
CA LYS A 846 -3.84 -16.22 27.56
C LYS A 846 -2.53 -16.92 27.83
N GLU A 847 -1.86 -17.42 26.78
CA GLU A 847 -0.58 -18.10 26.89
C GLU A 847 0.50 -17.21 27.53
N GLN A 848 0.63 -15.96 27.07
CA GLN A 848 1.64 -15.03 27.60
C GLN A 848 1.35 -14.61 29.05
N PHE A 849 0.08 -14.39 29.42
CA PHE A 849 -0.29 -14.14 30.82
C PHE A 849 -0.09 -15.37 31.71
N GLU A 850 -0.32 -16.58 31.20
CA GLU A 850 -0.03 -17.82 31.92
C GLU A 850 1.48 -18.02 32.12
N LEU A 851 2.31 -17.70 31.14
CA LEU A 851 3.77 -17.73 31.27
C LEU A 851 4.25 -16.76 32.36
N LEU A 852 3.67 -15.56 32.42
CA LEU A 852 3.95 -14.57 33.47
C LEU A 852 3.49 -15.04 34.86
N ALA A 853 2.35 -15.73 34.95
CA ALA A 853 1.80 -16.23 36.21
C ALA A 853 2.50 -17.51 36.74
N ARG A 854 3.34 -18.17 35.93
CA ARG A 854 4.11 -19.37 36.31
C ARG A 854 5.45 -19.03 37.00
N LYS A 855 5.88 -17.77 36.95
CA LYS A 855 7.03 -17.23 37.68
C LYS A 855 6.56 -16.59 38.97
#